data_AF-A0K1U6-F1
#
_entry.id   AF-A0K1U6-F1
#
_cell.length_a   1.000
_cell.length_b   1.000
_cell.length_c   1.000
_cell.angle_alpha   90.00
_cell.angle_beta   90.00
_cell.angle_gamma   90.00
#
_symmetry.space_group_name_H-M   'P 1'
#
loop_
_entity.id
_entity.type
_entity.pdbx_description
1 polymer ?
#
loop_
_entity_poly.entity_id
_entity_poly.type
_entity_poly.pdbx_seq_one_letter_code
_entity_poly.pdbx_strand_id
1 'polypeptide(L)'
;MTNNDVRSKARTKPLAIAVAASMLLVGAGAASAAPGPATEAGPALTAPVPAGPGAPAERGPLTNTAHLDFLMDTVPLTPVAGHTTYKLDEMPSAQAPWTYADKEADGSYGRVGGGDLDPATGHWTQGAYNADDIARTAVVYLRHWQQTGDPASKERAFQALRSLTFLQTTDGPNAGNVVLWQQSDGSLTPSAKPVELPDPSDSAESYWLARTVWALGEGFTAFQDDDPEFAGFLQDRLHLALGSLNKQSLAKYGTYDTADGVQVPAWLIAGGADASAEAVLGLSSYVSSVPGDELAATALDRLSEGVAAMSSGSASQWPFGAIMPWNKSQTLWHAWGGMAPAAVATASEVLDQPALLEAAVKDTAQFTPQLLAAGGPDNAWSPTPGEAQIAYGVDSRVQSLVATARAADAPGLLDLAAVTAGWFFGANPSGAPAYNPATGTAIDGIEPDGRVNPNSGAESTIHALLTMLALDADPALKSAAVGINRTVSTRGLSVVEAESGTITGEGTVVRPSSAWTGEANLSGGAYVDLKAGASLDIPLPASDQPHNIYPIVNRGIAPSGSTAWTSAKGPLGTTENGGAGEQGITDAPGILFPYSLKRALSAGLTAVVGTTNGNVALDALLLQPQISTVSVSGAGGDSTLYVSAAGSTTVKEVDIPDGCTMVQRQYDSSGQPVAGAKNDAGTRSGRVTVAPGGFTMVTFLGH
;
A
#
# COMPACT_ATOMS: atom_id res chain seq x y z
N MET A 1 -28.27 51.89 -36.07
CA MET A 1 -29.02 51.44 -37.26
C MET A 1 -28.41 50.08 -37.63
N THR A 2 -28.75 48.95 -36.98
CA THR A 2 -30.01 48.17 -36.94
C THR A 2 -30.32 47.39 -38.22
N ASN A 3 -30.73 46.12 -38.03
CA ASN A 3 -31.01 45.04 -38.98
C ASN A 3 -29.76 44.20 -39.36
N ASN A 4 -29.73 42.86 -39.47
CA ASN A 4 -30.61 41.71 -39.16
C ASN A 4 -29.72 40.41 -39.23
N ASP A 5 -29.99 39.22 -38.68
CA ASP A 5 -31.10 38.67 -37.88
C ASP A 5 -30.72 37.36 -37.12
N VAL A 6 -31.67 36.76 -36.38
CA VAL A 6 -31.80 35.36 -35.87
C VAL A 6 -30.60 34.37 -35.95
N ARG A 7 -30.19 33.82 -34.79
CA ARG A 7 -29.84 32.38 -34.64
C ARG A 7 -29.99 31.85 -33.21
N SER A 8 -30.21 30.54 -33.11
CA SER A 8 -30.69 29.79 -31.94
C SER A 8 -29.74 29.76 -30.74
N LYS A 9 -30.29 29.81 -29.52
CA LYS A 9 -29.60 29.41 -28.29
C LYS A 9 -29.68 27.89 -28.13
N ALA A 10 -28.56 27.19 -28.27
CA ALA A 10 -28.39 25.84 -27.74
C ALA A 10 -27.67 25.94 -26.39
N ARG A 11 -28.26 25.38 -25.33
CA ARG A 11 -27.58 25.17 -24.05
C ARG A 11 -26.80 23.86 -24.14
N THR A 12 -25.48 23.92 -24.21
CA THR A 12 -24.62 22.77 -23.88
C THR A 12 -24.27 22.83 -22.39
N LYS A 13 -24.60 21.76 -21.67
CA LYS A 13 -24.09 21.54 -20.30
C LYS A 13 -22.63 21.11 -20.42
N PRO A 14 -21.70 21.57 -19.55
CA PRO A 14 -20.44 20.87 -19.36
C PRO A 14 -20.73 19.51 -18.72
N LEU A 15 -20.06 18.47 -19.23
CA LEU A 15 -20.06 17.14 -18.62
C LEU A 15 -19.10 17.21 -17.42
N ALA A 16 -19.59 16.92 -16.21
CA ALA A 16 -18.72 16.79 -15.05
C ALA A 16 -18.06 15.41 -15.10
N ILE A 17 -16.75 15.37 -15.31
CA ILE A 17 -15.94 14.16 -15.16
C ILE A 17 -15.54 14.09 -13.68
N ALA A 18 -16.14 13.14 -12.95
CA ALA A 18 -15.77 12.84 -11.58
C ALA A 18 -14.62 11.83 -11.60
N VAL A 19 -13.41 12.31 -11.29
CA VAL A 19 -12.25 11.44 -11.05
C VAL A 19 -12.35 10.91 -9.63
N ALA A 20 -12.16 9.60 -9.45
CA ALA A 20 -12.10 8.96 -8.15
C ALA A 20 -10.75 9.29 -7.46
N ALA A 21 -10.70 10.47 -6.84
CA ALA A 21 -9.60 10.92 -5.98
C ALA A 21 -10.18 11.60 -4.73
N SER A 22 -11.05 10.86 -4.03
CA SER A 22 -11.81 11.34 -2.88
C SER A 22 -11.18 10.88 -1.56
N MET A 23 -10.06 11.48 -1.15
CA MET A 23 -9.65 11.71 0.25
C MET A 23 -8.57 12.80 0.33
N LEU A 24 -8.90 14.01 -0.12
CA LEU A 24 -8.08 15.21 0.12
C LEU A 24 -8.55 15.92 1.40
N LEU A 25 -7.81 15.74 2.50
CA LEU A 25 -8.04 16.42 3.77
C LEU A 25 -7.82 17.94 3.64
N VAL A 26 -8.89 18.72 3.74
CA VAL A 26 -8.82 20.20 3.73
C VAL A 26 -8.51 20.71 5.14
N GLY A 27 -7.25 21.06 5.40
CA GLY A 27 -6.86 21.79 6.59
C GLY A 27 -6.87 23.32 6.40
N ALA A 28 -7.42 24.07 7.37
CA ALA A 28 -6.88 25.35 7.86
C ALA A 28 -7.80 26.01 8.91
N GLY A 29 -7.24 26.41 10.05
CA GLY A 29 -7.99 27.10 11.12
C GLY A 29 -7.13 27.59 12.28
N ALA A 30 -6.06 28.35 12.01
CA ALA A 30 -5.10 28.76 13.03
C ALA A 30 -5.67 29.83 13.99
N ALA A 31 -5.50 29.63 15.30
CA ALA A 31 -5.63 30.67 16.32
C ALA A 31 -4.54 30.50 17.39
N SER A 32 -3.80 31.58 17.66
CA SER A 32 -2.67 31.60 18.58
C SER A 32 -3.07 31.90 20.03
N ALA A 33 -2.42 31.24 20.99
CA ALA A 33 -2.42 31.64 22.40
C ALA A 33 -1.04 31.37 23.05
N ALA A 34 -0.67 32.21 24.01
CA ALA A 34 0.68 32.36 24.55
C ALA A 34 0.92 31.54 25.86
N PRO A 35 2.17 31.45 26.38
CA PRO A 35 2.56 30.39 27.31
C PRO A 35 2.48 30.75 28.80
N GLY A 36 2.46 29.72 29.65
CA GLY A 36 2.88 29.76 31.06
C GLY A 36 2.24 28.65 31.92
N PRO A 37 2.72 28.42 33.15
CA PRO A 37 4.09 28.49 33.65
C PRO A 37 4.59 27.13 34.19
N ALA A 38 5.81 27.07 34.73
CA ALA A 38 6.47 25.85 35.20
C ALA A 38 6.19 25.49 36.69
N THR A 39 6.78 24.36 37.14
CA THR A 39 6.79 23.76 38.51
C THR A 39 5.52 22.99 38.89
N GLU A 40 5.57 21.88 39.65
CA GLU A 40 6.55 21.45 40.68
C GLU A 40 7.16 20.04 40.47
N ALA A 41 8.19 19.72 41.28
CA ALA A 41 8.92 18.46 41.28
C ALA A 41 8.42 17.47 42.36
N GLY A 42 8.27 16.20 41.99
CA GLY A 42 8.03 15.07 42.91
C GLY A 42 9.32 14.27 43.19
N PRO A 43 9.43 13.56 44.34
CA PRO A 43 10.71 13.10 44.87
C PRO A 43 11.26 11.83 44.21
N ALA A 44 12.58 11.74 44.18
CA ALA A 44 13.33 10.58 43.66
C ALA A 44 13.19 9.34 44.56
N LEU A 45 13.06 8.16 43.93
CA LEU A 45 13.18 6.86 44.59
C LEU A 45 14.14 5.93 43.81
N THR A 46 15.31 5.72 44.42
CA THR A 46 16.13 4.49 44.42
C THR A 46 16.29 3.70 43.11
N ALA A 47 17.48 3.80 42.50
CA ALA A 47 17.92 2.92 41.42
C ALA A 47 18.34 1.51 41.91
N PRO A 48 18.03 0.43 41.15
CA PRO A 48 18.71 -0.86 41.25
C PRO A 48 19.94 -0.95 40.35
N VAL A 49 20.89 -1.81 40.75
CA VAL A 49 22.12 -2.16 40.03
C VAL A 49 21.81 -3.08 38.81
N PRO A 50 22.52 -2.99 37.67
CA PRO A 50 22.18 -3.75 36.47
C PRO A 50 22.38 -5.26 36.62
N ALA A 51 21.44 -6.03 36.09
CA ALA A 51 21.59 -7.45 35.80
C ALA A 51 22.04 -7.65 34.34
N GLY A 52 22.76 -8.73 34.06
CA GLY A 52 23.23 -9.08 32.71
C GLY A 52 22.09 -9.49 31.75
N PRO A 53 22.41 -9.86 30.50
CA PRO A 53 21.42 -10.06 29.44
C PRO A 53 20.56 -11.31 29.69
N GLY A 54 19.46 -11.11 30.41
CA GLY A 54 18.33 -12.03 30.39
C GLY A 54 17.58 -11.91 29.07
N ALA A 55 17.00 -13.02 28.59
CA ALA A 55 16.08 -12.98 27.47
C ALA A 55 14.97 -11.95 27.73
N PRO A 56 14.51 -11.20 26.70
CA PRO A 56 13.45 -10.23 26.88
C PRO A 56 12.23 -10.95 27.46
N ALA A 57 11.74 -10.48 28.62
CA ALA A 57 10.53 -11.00 29.21
C ALA A 57 9.41 -10.90 28.17
N GLU A 58 8.72 -12.01 27.89
CA GLU A 58 7.60 -12.06 26.96
C GLU A 58 6.55 -11.03 27.43
N ARG A 59 6.53 -9.87 26.77
CA ARG A 59 5.35 -9.03 26.74
C ARG A 59 4.25 -9.89 26.11
N GLY A 60 3.05 -9.84 26.68
CA GLY A 60 1.89 -10.64 26.25
C GLY A 60 1.49 -10.38 24.78
N PRO A 61 0.34 -10.90 24.33
CA PRO A 61 -0.14 -10.62 22.97
C PRO A 61 -0.11 -9.11 22.70
N LEU A 62 0.38 -8.75 21.50
CA LEU A 62 0.33 -7.38 21.01
C LEU A 62 -1.09 -7.03 20.57
N THR A 63 -1.80 -8.03 20.06
CA THR A 63 -3.19 -7.91 19.61
C THR A 63 -4.08 -7.58 20.80
N ASN A 64 -4.77 -6.45 20.71
CA ASN A 64 -5.71 -5.98 21.70
C ASN A 64 -6.94 -5.41 20.99
N THR A 65 -8.04 -6.17 20.95
CA THR A 65 -9.24 -5.77 20.20
C THR A 65 -10.03 -4.66 20.89
N ALA A 66 -9.66 -4.18 22.08
CA ALA A 66 -10.51 -3.28 22.88
C ALA A 66 -10.96 -1.99 22.17
N HIS A 67 -10.13 -1.42 21.27
CA HIS A 67 -10.56 -0.28 20.46
C HIS A 67 -11.47 -0.68 19.28
N LEU A 68 -11.23 -1.84 18.65
CA LEU A 68 -12.15 -2.38 17.64
C LEU A 68 -13.50 -2.77 18.25
N ASP A 69 -13.49 -3.37 19.44
CA ASP A 69 -14.67 -3.61 20.29
C ASP A 69 -15.40 -2.29 20.60
N PHE A 70 -14.67 -1.18 20.81
CA PHE A 70 -15.23 0.16 20.96
C PHE A 70 -15.77 0.74 19.64
N LEU A 71 -15.29 0.34 18.47
CA LEU A 71 -15.88 0.74 17.19
C LEU A 71 -17.16 -0.05 16.87
N MET A 72 -17.28 -1.29 17.36
CA MET A 72 -18.49 -2.11 17.14
C MET A 72 -19.74 -1.50 17.79
N ASP A 73 -20.84 -1.48 17.04
CA ASP A 73 -22.16 -1.08 17.53
C ASP A 73 -23.27 -1.99 16.98
N THR A 74 -24.44 -1.96 17.61
CA THR A 74 -25.60 -2.78 17.18
C THR A 74 -26.38 -2.06 16.09
N VAL A 75 -26.56 -2.73 14.94
CA VAL A 75 -27.28 -2.19 13.78
C VAL A 75 -28.60 -2.91 13.59
N PRO A 76 -29.74 -2.21 13.51
CA PRO A 76 -31.03 -2.81 13.15
C PRO A 76 -30.99 -3.36 11.71
N LEU A 77 -31.44 -4.59 11.50
CA LEU A 77 -31.59 -5.17 10.16
C LEU A 77 -33.08 -5.18 9.78
N THR A 78 -33.57 -4.03 9.33
CA THR A 78 -34.96 -3.91 8.86
C THR A 78 -35.12 -4.65 7.54
N PRO A 79 -36.15 -5.49 7.33
CA PRO A 79 -36.33 -6.19 6.05
C PRO A 79 -36.41 -5.25 4.84
N VAL A 80 -35.49 -5.41 3.90
CA VAL A 80 -35.44 -4.69 2.62
C VAL A 80 -35.53 -5.70 1.48
N ALA A 81 -36.32 -5.41 0.44
CA ALA A 81 -36.44 -6.29 -0.72
C ALA A 81 -35.08 -6.47 -1.42
N GLY A 82 -34.70 -7.70 -1.73
CA GLY A 82 -33.39 -8.03 -2.30
C GLY A 82 -32.22 -8.09 -1.30
N HIS A 83 -32.47 -7.92 0.01
CA HIS A 83 -31.43 -7.96 1.05
C HIS A 83 -31.87 -8.84 2.23
N THR A 84 -31.03 -9.81 2.63
CA THR A 84 -31.30 -10.65 3.80
C THR A 84 -30.03 -11.32 4.32
N THR A 85 -30.02 -11.70 5.58
CA THR A 85 -28.90 -12.38 6.25
C THR A 85 -29.34 -13.63 6.99
N TYR A 86 -28.37 -14.40 7.49
CA TYR A 86 -28.58 -15.58 8.27
C TYR A 86 -29.52 -15.31 9.46
N LYS A 87 -30.60 -16.10 9.55
CA LYS A 87 -31.61 -16.04 10.62
C LYS A 87 -32.14 -14.62 10.91
N LEU A 88 -32.37 -13.81 9.87
CA LEU A 88 -32.87 -12.42 9.99
C LEU A 88 -34.14 -12.29 10.83
N ASP A 89 -35.13 -13.18 10.65
CA ASP A 89 -36.40 -13.15 11.38
C ASP A 89 -36.25 -13.47 12.89
N GLU A 90 -35.20 -14.21 13.26
CA GLU A 90 -34.90 -14.59 14.65
C GLU A 90 -33.97 -13.57 15.33
N MET A 91 -33.08 -12.95 14.56
CA MET A 91 -32.06 -12.00 15.00
C MET A 91 -32.11 -10.73 14.13
N PRO A 92 -33.07 -9.82 14.35
CA PRO A 92 -33.31 -8.63 13.52
C PRO A 92 -32.30 -7.48 13.76
N SER A 93 -31.12 -7.80 14.27
CA SER A 93 -29.97 -6.90 14.39
C SER A 93 -28.67 -7.67 14.21
N ALA A 94 -27.60 -6.97 13.89
CA ALA A 94 -26.22 -7.47 13.83
C ALA A 94 -25.26 -6.43 14.44
N GLN A 95 -23.96 -6.59 14.24
CA GLN A 95 -22.96 -5.60 14.68
C GLN A 95 -22.04 -5.17 13.52
N ALA A 96 -21.71 -3.89 13.50
CA ALA A 96 -20.81 -3.28 12.52
C ALA A 96 -19.85 -2.29 13.21
N PRO A 97 -18.62 -2.11 12.69
CA PRO A 97 -17.70 -1.08 13.16
C PRO A 97 -18.12 0.29 12.61
N TRP A 98 -18.17 1.31 13.47
CA TRP A 98 -18.21 2.71 13.05
C TRP A 98 -16.98 3.03 12.19
N THR A 99 -17.22 3.67 11.03
CA THR A 99 -16.20 3.91 10.00
C THR A 99 -15.01 4.72 10.56
N TYR A 100 -15.28 5.85 11.21
CA TYR A 100 -14.27 6.75 11.75
C TYR A 100 -14.37 6.87 13.26
N ALA A 101 -13.26 7.26 13.89
CA ALA A 101 -13.31 7.83 15.22
C ALA A 101 -12.32 8.99 15.37
N ASP A 102 -12.87 10.16 15.68
CA ASP A 102 -12.11 11.39 15.91
C ASP A 102 -11.50 11.39 17.30
N LYS A 103 -10.29 11.91 17.43
CA LYS A 103 -9.63 12.05 18.74
C LYS A 103 -10.06 13.33 19.45
N GLU A 104 -10.65 13.16 20.62
CA GLU A 104 -11.15 14.25 21.46
C GLU A 104 -10.04 14.95 22.24
N ALA A 105 -10.32 16.18 22.69
CA ALA A 105 -9.36 17.01 23.43
C ALA A 105 -8.95 16.45 24.80
N ASP A 106 -9.74 15.54 25.38
CA ASP A 106 -9.41 14.81 26.61
C ASP A 106 -8.63 13.50 26.36
N GLY A 107 -8.38 13.16 25.09
CA GLY A 107 -7.69 11.95 24.66
C GLY A 107 -8.58 10.72 24.46
N SER A 108 -9.91 10.84 24.66
CA SER A 108 -10.88 9.83 24.25
C SER A 108 -11.14 9.87 22.73
N TYR A 109 -12.02 8.99 22.25
CA TYR A 109 -12.41 8.92 20.84
C TYR A 109 -13.93 9.03 20.69
N GLY A 110 -14.40 9.84 19.74
CA GLY A 110 -15.79 9.95 19.33
C GLY A 110 -16.05 9.16 18.05
N ARG A 111 -17.11 8.33 18.02
CA ARG A 111 -17.50 7.55 16.82
C ARG A 111 -18.13 8.47 15.77
N VAL A 112 -17.71 8.35 14.51
CA VAL A 112 -18.06 9.26 13.40
C VAL A 112 -18.38 8.46 12.13
N GLY A 113 -19.40 8.89 11.37
CA GLY A 113 -19.78 8.30 10.08
C GLY A 113 -19.14 9.02 8.90
N GLY A 114 -19.32 8.49 7.69
CA GLY A 114 -18.79 9.07 6.45
C GLY A 114 -19.55 10.29 5.95
N GLY A 115 -18.82 11.39 5.76
CA GLY A 115 -19.32 12.66 5.25
C GLY A 115 -19.96 13.55 6.32
N ASP A 116 -20.88 14.41 5.92
CA ASP A 116 -21.54 15.35 6.83
C ASP A 116 -22.70 14.66 7.60
N LEU A 117 -22.86 14.98 8.89
CA LEU A 117 -24.04 14.58 9.66
C LEU A 117 -25.21 15.53 9.39
N ASP A 118 -26.37 15.01 9.00
CA ASP A 118 -27.64 15.72 9.06
C ASP A 118 -28.27 15.56 10.47
N PRO A 119 -28.28 16.61 11.31
CA PRO A 119 -28.82 16.52 12.67
C PRO A 119 -30.35 16.39 12.72
N ALA A 120 -31.07 16.56 11.60
CA ALA A 120 -32.53 16.39 11.55
C ALA A 120 -32.94 14.92 11.36
N THR A 121 -32.11 14.11 10.69
CA THR A 121 -32.33 12.68 10.46
C THR A 121 -31.43 11.78 11.31
N GLY A 122 -30.27 12.28 11.73
CA GLY A 122 -29.19 11.47 12.32
C GLY A 122 -28.40 10.68 11.27
N HIS A 123 -28.63 10.94 9.98
CA HIS A 123 -27.95 10.25 8.88
C HIS A 123 -26.68 10.99 8.46
N TRP A 124 -25.68 10.22 8.07
CA TRP A 124 -24.44 10.72 7.48
C TRP A 124 -24.55 10.73 5.95
N THR A 125 -23.92 11.68 5.26
CA THR A 125 -24.09 11.81 3.80
C THR A 125 -23.57 10.61 3.00
N GLN A 126 -22.69 9.79 3.59
CA GLN A 126 -22.36 8.44 3.10
C GLN A 126 -23.06 7.36 3.95
N GLY A 127 -22.69 7.23 5.23
CA GLY A 127 -23.28 6.27 6.17
C GLY A 127 -22.50 6.17 7.49
N ALA A 128 -23.03 5.50 8.50
CA ALA A 128 -22.31 5.25 9.75
C ALA A 128 -21.29 4.10 9.59
N TYR A 129 -21.70 3.06 8.85
CA TYR A 129 -20.97 1.82 8.63
C TYR A 129 -20.80 1.59 7.13
N ASN A 130 -19.73 0.90 6.75
CA ASN A 130 -19.48 0.52 5.37
C ASN A 130 -19.06 -0.96 5.23
N ALA A 131 -19.33 -1.53 4.06
CA ALA A 131 -19.03 -2.93 3.75
C ALA A 131 -17.52 -3.26 3.80
N ASP A 132 -16.64 -2.32 3.45
CA ASP A 132 -15.18 -2.51 3.47
C ASP A 132 -14.66 -2.76 4.90
N ASP A 133 -15.09 -1.94 5.86
CA ASP A 133 -14.69 -2.06 7.26
C ASP A 133 -15.38 -3.23 7.95
N ILE A 134 -16.65 -3.51 7.64
CA ILE A 134 -17.34 -4.71 8.16
C ILE A 134 -16.60 -5.98 7.71
N ALA A 135 -16.24 -6.07 6.42
CA ALA A 135 -15.54 -7.23 5.87
C ALA A 135 -14.16 -7.44 6.51
N ARG A 136 -13.32 -6.38 6.55
CA ARG A 136 -11.98 -6.47 7.14
C ARG A 136 -12.03 -6.70 8.66
N THR A 137 -13.03 -6.15 9.35
CA THR A 137 -13.31 -6.41 10.78
C THR A 137 -13.68 -7.85 11.04
N ALA A 138 -14.52 -8.46 10.19
CA ALA A 138 -14.82 -9.88 10.29
C ALA A 138 -13.53 -10.71 10.22
N VAL A 139 -12.63 -10.41 9.26
CA VAL A 139 -11.33 -11.09 9.15
C VAL A 139 -10.46 -10.94 10.40
N VAL A 140 -10.37 -9.74 11.00
CA VAL A 140 -9.64 -9.55 12.27
C VAL A 140 -10.19 -10.45 13.38
N TYR A 141 -11.51 -10.46 13.59
CA TYR A 141 -12.12 -11.29 14.64
C TYR A 141 -12.02 -12.79 14.34
N LEU A 142 -12.16 -13.21 13.07
CA LEU A 142 -11.96 -14.60 12.64
C LEU A 142 -10.55 -15.07 12.98
N ARG A 143 -9.53 -14.33 12.54
CA ARG A 143 -8.12 -14.67 12.78
C ARG A 143 -7.77 -14.61 14.27
N HIS A 144 -8.23 -13.62 15.01
CA HIS A 144 -8.02 -13.54 16.46
C HIS A 144 -8.69 -14.70 17.20
N TRP A 145 -9.93 -15.06 16.85
CA TRP A 145 -10.60 -16.24 17.41
C TRP A 145 -9.82 -17.53 17.11
N GLN A 146 -9.41 -17.76 15.86
CA GLN A 146 -8.67 -18.97 15.47
C GLN A 146 -7.29 -19.05 16.14
N GLN A 147 -6.61 -17.93 16.38
CA GLN A 147 -5.32 -17.91 17.09
C GLN A 147 -5.44 -18.08 18.61
N THR A 148 -6.52 -17.59 19.24
CA THR A 148 -6.62 -17.49 20.72
C THR A 148 -7.68 -18.39 21.36
N GLY A 149 -8.64 -18.88 20.58
CA GLY A 149 -9.84 -19.53 21.07
C GLY A 149 -10.88 -18.60 21.69
N ASP A 150 -10.75 -17.27 21.58
CA ASP A 150 -11.67 -16.30 22.22
C ASP A 150 -13.11 -16.40 21.67
N PRO A 151 -14.10 -16.80 22.49
CA PRO A 151 -15.49 -16.89 22.06
C PRO A 151 -16.15 -15.52 21.82
N ALA A 152 -15.65 -14.43 22.42
CA ALA A 152 -16.18 -13.10 22.15
C ALA A 152 -15.82 -12.64 20.73
N SER A 153 -14.61 -12.95 20.26
CA SER A 153 -14.19 -12.75 18.87
C SER A 153 -14.97 -13.66 17.91
N LYS A 154 -15.25 -14.92 18.26
CA LYS A 154 -16.15 -15.79 17.45
C LYS A 154 -17.51 -15.14 17.24
N GLU A 155 -18.13 -14.64 18.30
CA GLU A 155 -19.44 -13.98 18.24
C GLU A 155 -19.39 -12.69 17.39
N ARG A 156 -18.33 -11.86 17.54
CA ARG A 156 -18.19 -10.64 16.74
C ARG A 156 -17.92 -10.91 15.27
N ALA A 157 -17.14 -11.94 14.94
CA ALA A 157 -16.99 -12.42 13.57
C ALA A 157 -18.33 -12.85 12.96
N PHE A 158 -19.12 -13.63 13.71
CA PHE A 158 -20.47 -14.04 13.32
C PHE A 158 -21.38 -12.83 13.05
N GLN A 159 -21.44 -11.86 13.97
CA GLN A 159 -22.28 -10.67 13.81
C GLN A 159 -21.80 -9.74 12.68
N ALA A 160 -20.49 -9.57 12.48
CA ALA A 160 -19.94 -8.80 11.37
C ALA A 160 -20.27 -9.44 10.02
N LEU A 161 -20.10 -10.76 9.89
CA LEU A 161 -20.48 -11.51 8.68
C LEU A 161 -21.99 -11.44 8.40
N ARG A 162 -22.83 -11.43 9.45
CA ARG A 162 -24.28 -11.21 9.30
C ARG A 162 -24.59 -9.80 8.80
N SER A 163 -23.94 -8.78 9.34
CA SER A 163 -24.09 -7.39 8.86
C SER A 163 -23.64 -7.26 7.40
N LEU A 164 -22.49 -7.84 7.04
CA LEU A 164 -21.94 -7.82 5.68
C LEU A 164 -22.88 -8.46 4.66
N THR A 165 -23.37 -9.66 4.97
CA THR A 165 -24.26 -10.41 4.06
C THR A 165 -25.66 -9.82 3.96
N PHE A 166 -26.06 -8.94 4.87
CA PHE A 166 -27.26 -8.11 4.71
C PHE A 166 -27.06 -7.00 3.66
N LEU A 167 -25.85 -6.44 3.54
CA LEU A 167 -25.51 -5.45 2.52
C LEU A 167 -25.41 -6.04 1.10
N GLN A 168 -25.25 -7.36 0.97
CA GLN A 168 -25.24 -8.03 -0.34
C GLN A 168 -26.64 -8.06 -0.96
N THR A 169 -26.75 -7.64 -2.22
CA THR A 169 -27.96 -7.77 -3.03
C THR A 169 -28.12 -9.22 -3.48
N THR A 170 -29.23 -9.86 -3.10
CA THR A 170 -29.42 -11.32 -3.24
C THR A 170 -30.19 -11.76 -4.48
N ASP A 171 -30.92 -10.85 -5.13
CA ASP A 171 -31.71 -11.14 -6.33
C ASP A 171 -31.67 -10.00 -7.36
N GLY A 172 -32.37 -10.17 -8.49
CA GLY A 172 -32.39 -9.19 -9.56
C GLY A 172 -31.10 -9.10 -10.39
N PRO A 173 -30.91 -8.01 -11.16
CA PRO A 173 -29.74 -7.85 -12.05
C PRO A 173 -28.43 -7.70 -11.27
N ASN A 174 -28.49 -7.06 -10.09
CA ASN A 174 -27.35 -6.74 -9.23
C ASN A 174 -26.95 -7.91 -8.31
N ALA A 175 -27.64 -9.06 -8.38
CA ALA A 175 -27.43 -10.20 -7.50
C ALA A 175 -25.95 -10.62 -7.40
N GLY A 176 -25.41 -10.56 -6.19
CA GLY A 176 -24.02 -10.81 -5.83
C GLY A 176 -23.21 -9.57 -5.46
N ASN A 177 -23.56 -8.39 -6.00
CA ASN A 177 -22.97 -7.11 -5.61
C ASN A 177 -23.42 -6.68 -4.21
N VAL A 178 -22.82 -5.62 -3.69
CA VAL A 178 -22.96 -5.19 -2.29
C VAL A 178 -23.21 -3.69 -2.23
N VAL A 179 -24.14 -3.25 -1.37
CA VAL A 179 -24.32 -1.83 -1.03
C VAL A 179 -23.19 -1.40 -0.11
N LEU A 180 -22.50 -0.31 -0.44
CA LEU A 180 -21.32 0.13 0.32
C LEU A 180 -21.70 0.64 1.73
N TRP A 181 -22.75 1.46 1.86
CA TRP A 181 -23.01 2.21 3.10
C TRP A 181 -24.34 1.88 3.79
N GLN A 182 -24.32 1.93 5.12
CA GLN A 182 -25.50 1.79 5.99
C GLN A 182 -25.51 2.86 7.10
N GLN A 183 -26.69 3.39 7.41
CA GLN A 183 -26.92 4.35 8.49
C GLN A 183 -27.02 3.65 9.85
N SER A 184 -26.87 4.43 10.93
CA SER A 184 -26.95 3.93 12.31
C SER A 184 -28.32 3.33 12.68
N ASP A 185 -29.40 3.72 11.99
CA ASP A 185 -30.75 3.16 12.15
C ASP A 185 -31.02 1.90 11.29
N GLY A 186 -30.03 1.44 10.53
CA GLY A 186 -30.12 0.30 9.62
C GLY A 186 -30.47 0.64 8.17
N SER A 187 -30.80 1.89 7.86
CA SER A 187 -31.14 2.30 6.48
C SER A 187 -29.96 2.14 5.53
N LEU A 188 -30.15 1.41 4.43
CA LEU A 188 -29.15 1.31 3.37
C LEU A 188 -28.98 2.66 2.66
N THR A 189 -27.75 3.02 2.28
CA THR A 189 -27.45 4.21 1.47
C THR A 189 -26.72 3.79 0.18
N PRO A 190 -27.45 3.33 -0.86
CA PRO A 190 -26.84 2.82 -2.09
C PRO A 190 -26.06 3.88 -2.88
N SER A 191 -26.47 5.15 -2.79
CA SER A 191 -25.88 6.30 -3.48
C SER A 191 -25.44 7.35 -2.46
N ALA A 192 -24.16 7.31 -2.09
CA ALA A 192 -23.54 8.21 -1.12
C ALA A 192 -23.33 9.64 -1.67
N LYS A 193 -22.97 10.57 -0.77
CA LYS A 193 -22.50 11.93 -1.11
C LYS A 193 -21.21 12.24 -0.35
N PRO A 194 -20.09 12.56 -1.04
CA PRO A 194 -19.93 12.58 -2.51
C PRO A 194 -20.21 11.22 -3.15
N VAL A 195 -20.53 11.22 -4.45
CA VAL A 195 -20.84 9.98 -5.18
C VAL A 195 -19.56 9.16 -5.33
N GLU A 196 -19.62 7.92 -4.87
CA GLU A 196 -18.62 6.88 -5.09
C GLU A 196 -19.08 5.98 -6.24
N LEU A 197 -18.14 5.38 -6.99
CA LEU A 197 -18.45 4.56 -8.15
C LEU A 197 -18.11 3.08 -7.89
N PRO A 198 -18.95 2.12 -8.31
CA PRO A 198 -20.23 2.30 -9.02
C PRO A 198 -21.34 3.01 -8.23
N ASP A 199 -22.29 3.65 -8.94
CA ASP A 199 -23.44 4.36 -8.35
C ASP A 199 -24.76 3.91 -9.04
N PRO A 200 -25.71 3.29 -8.32
CA PRO A 200 -25.62 2.84 -6.93
C PRO A 200 -24.47 1.84 -6.68
N SER A 201 -24.02 1.75 -5.43
CA SER A 201 -22.87 0.92 -5.02
C SER A 201 -23.00 -0.58 -5.30
N ASP A 202 -24.22 -1.09 -5.46
CA ASP A 202 -24.46 -2.48 -5.85
C ASP A 202 -24.68 -2.67 -7.37
N SER A 203 -24.54 -1.62 -8.20
CA SER A 203 -24.83 -1.70 -9.64
C SER A 203 -23.74 -2.37 -10.48
N ALA A 204 -22.53 -2.54 -9.95
CA ALA A 204 -21.42 -3.27 -10.58
C ALA A 204 -20.49 -3.89 -9.53
N GLU A 205 -19.48 -4.61 -9.98
CA GLU A 205 -18.37 -5.08 -9.14
C GLU A 205 -17.50 -3.93 -8.60
N SER A 206 -16.84 -4.16 -7.47
CA SER A 206 -16.23 -3.11 -6.66
C SER A 206 -15.18 -3.66 -5.68
N TYR A 207 -14.47 -2.76 -5.01
CA TYR A 207 -13.57 -3.09 -3.88
C TYR A 207 -14.33 -3.76 -2.72
N TRP A 208 -15.51 -3.24 -2.36
CA TRP A 208 -16.34 -3.80 -1.30
C TRP A 208 -16.91 -5.19 -1.66
N LEU A 209 -17.14 -5.49 -2.94
CA LEU A 209 -17.42 -6.85 -3.38
C LEU A 209 -16.22 -7.78 -3.19
N ALA A 210 -15.00 -7.33 -3.53
CA ALA A 210 -13.79 -8.13 -3.38
C ALA A 210 -13.47 -8.44 -1.90
N ARG A 211 -13.61 -7.44 -1.02
CA ARG A 211 -13.49 -7.62 0.44
C ARG A 211 -14.61 -8.49 1.00
N THR A 212 -15.81 -8.45 0.41
CA THR A 212 -16.88 -9.41 0.75
C THR A 212 -16.46 -10.84 0.41
N VAL A 213 -15.87 -11.08 -0.77
CA VAL A 213 -15.28 -12.39 -1.12
C VAL A 213 -14.19 -12.80 -0.12
N TRP A 214 -13.34 -11.86 0.30
CA TRP A 214 -12.32 -12.10 1.33
C TRP A 214 -12.92 -12.63 2.63
N ALA A 215 -13.84 -11.87 3.23
CA ALA A 215 -14.46 -12.19 4.51
C ALA A 215 -15.34 -13.45 4.47
N LEU A 216 -16.05 -13.69 3.37
CA LEU A 216 -16.86 -14.90 3.19
C LEU A 216 -16.00 -16.17 3.07
N GLY A 217 -14.86 -16.08 2.37
CA GLY A 217 -13.94 -17.20 2.20
C GLY A 217 -13.27 -17.62 3.51
N GLU A 218 -12.68 -16.68 4.26
CA GLU A 218 -12.15 -16.97 5.60
C GLU A 218 -13.25 -17.34 6.60
N GLY A 219 -14.43 -16.71 6.50
CA GLY A 219 -15.58 -17.01 7.34
C GLY A 219 -16.09 -18.44 7.17
N PHE A 220 -16.24 -18.92 5.93
CA PHE A 220 -16.57 -20.32 5.66
C PHE A 220 -15.56 -21.26 6.33
N THR A 221 -14.27 -21.04 6.07
CA THR A 221 -13.18 -21.91 6.55
C THR A 221 -13.13 -21.99 8.07
N ALA A 222 -13.38 -20.89 8.77
CA ALA A 222 -13.37 -20.84 10.23
C ALA A 222 -14.63 -21.45 10.86
N PHE A 223 -15.79 -21.37 10.20
CA PHE A 223 -17.06 -21.89 10.75
C PHE A 223 -17.43 -23.30 10.30
N GLN A 224 -16.77 -23.89 9.28
CA GLN A 224 -17.20 -25.17 8.68
C GLN A 224 -17.38 -26.35 9.65
N ASP A 225 -16.55 -26.45 10.69
CA ASP A 225 -16.67 -27.47 11.76
C ASP A 225 -17.46 -26.97 12.99
N ASP A 226 -17.47 -25.65 13.22
CA ASP A 226 -17.95 -25.00 14.43
C ASP A 226 -19.43 -24.57 14.37
N ASP A 227 -19.91 -24.22 13.18
CA ASP A 227 -21.33 -24.01 12.81
C ASP A 227 -21.50 -24.32 11.31
N PRO A 228 -21.72 -25.60 10.94
CA PRO A 228 -21.87 -26.00 9.54
C PRO A 228 -23.10 -25.39 8.84
N GLU A 229 -24.13 -24.99 9.60
CA GLU A 229 -25.34 -24.37 9.03
C GLU A 229 -25.03 -22.93 8.60
N PHE A 230 -24.31 -22.18 9.43
CA PHE A 230 -23.83 -20.84 9.08
C PHE A 230 -22.76 -20.89 7.97
N ALA A 231 -21.83 -21.84 8.02
CA ALA A 231 -20.84 -22.01 6.95
C ALA A 231 -21.50 -22.28 5.59
N GLY A 232 -22.51 -23.15 5.52
CA GLY A 232 -23.30 -23.36 4.30
C GLY A 232 -23.95 -22.06 3.77
N PHE A 233 -24.50 -21.23 4.66
CA PHE A 233 -25.01 -19.91 4.27
C PHE A 233 -23.92 -18.97 3.72
N LEU A 234 -22.71 -18.99 4.29
CA LEU A 234 -21.58 -18.19 3.79
C LEU A 234 -21.10 -18.68 2.41
N GLN A 235 -21.15 -20.00 2.15
CA GLN A 235 -20.88 -20.59 0.83
C GLN A 235 -21.89 -20.11 -0.22
N ASP A 236 -23.19 -20.14 0.08
CA ASP A 236 -24.23 -19.60 -0.81
C ASP A 236 -24.01 -18.10 -1.13
N ARG A 237 -23.61 -17.31 -0.12
CA ARG A 237 -23.28 -15.88 -0.27
C ARG A 237 -22.01 -15.64 -1.09
N LEU A 238 -21.00 -16.50 -0.96
CA LEU A 238 -19.80 -16.49 -1.78
C LEU A 238 -20.15 -16.81 -3.24
N HIS A 239 -20.98 -17.83 -3.48
CA HIS A 239 -21.44 -18.19 -4.83
C HIS A 239 -22.24 -17.07 -5.51
N LEU A 240 -23.02 -16.28 -4.75
CA LEU A 240 -23.64 -15.06 -5.29
C LEU A 240 -22.58 -14.03 -5.75
N ALA A 241 -21.56 -13.76 -4.93
CA ALA A 241 -20.48 -12.85 -5.29
C ALA A 241 -19.71 -13.33 -6.54
N LEU A 242 -19.32 -14.61 -6.58
CA LEU A 242 -18.68 -15.22 -7.75
C LEU A 242 -19.59 -15.23 -8.99
N GLY A 243 -20.90 -15.40 -8.78
CA GLY A 243 -21.91 -15.24 -9.82
C GLY A 243 -21.99 -13.82 -10.38
N SER A 244 -21.64 -12.79 -9.60
CA SER A 244 -21.49 -11.42 -10.10
C SER A 244 -20.19 -11.22 -10.88
N LEU A 245 -19.05 -11.65 -10.33
CA LEU A 245 -17.75 -11.55 -11.01
C LEU A 245 -17.75 -12.26 -12.37
N ASN A 246 -18.38 -13.43 -12.47
CA ASN A 246 -18.53 -14.18 -13.72
C ASN A 246 -19.48 -13.52 -14.75
N LYS A 247 -20.24 -12.48 -14.40
CA LYS A 247 -20.97 -11.63 -15.35
C LYS A 247 -20.15 -10.40 -15.78
N GLN A 248 -19.06 -10.09 -15.07
CA GLN A 248 -18.33 -8.82 -15.13
C GLN A 248 -16.84 -9.06 -15.44
N SER A 249 -15.92 -8.84 -14.50
CA SER A 249 -14.47 -9.04 -14.66
C SER A 249 -14.11 -10.42 -15.24
N LEU A 250 -14.52 -11.50 -14.59
CA LEU A 250 -14.17 -12.88 -15.00
C LEU A 250 -14.79 -13.31 -16.33
N ALA A 251 -15.81 -12.61 -16.84
CA ALA A 251 -16.35 -12.82 -18.19
C ALA A 251 -15.37 -12.37 -19.29
N LYS A 252 -14.39 -11.53 -18.95
CA LYS A 252 -13.34 -11.00 -19.85
C LYS A 252 -12.04 -11.81 -19.78
N TYR A 253 -12.00 -12.91 -19.04
CA TYR A 253 -10.78 -13.70 -18.85
C TYR A 253 -10.13 -14.11 -20.19
N GLY A 254 -8.80 -14.01 -20.27
CA GLY A 254 -8.03 -14.25 -21.49
C GLY A 254 -8.07 -13.09 -22.51
N THR A 255 -8.67 -11.95 -22.17
CA THR A 255 -8.61 -10.72 -22.98
C THR A 255 -7.78 -9.64 -22.30
N TYR A 256 -7.08 -8.84 -23.09
CA TYR A 256 -6.17 -7.80 -22.61
C TYR A 256 -6.66 -6.44 -23.08
N ASP A 257 -6.60 -5.47 -22.18
CA ASP A 257 -6.74 -4.05 -22.50
C ASP A 257 -5.37 -3.44 -22.82
N THR A 258 -5.36 -2.27 -23.45
CA THR A 258 -4.14 -1.47 -23.66
C THR A 258 -4.07 -0.35 -22.63
N ALA A 259 -2.91 -0.14 -22.00
CA ALA A 259 -2.61 1.02 -21.17
C ALA A 259 -1.25 1.60 -21.56
N ASP A 260 -1.23 2.80 -22.16
CA ASP A 260 -0.02 3.41 -22.76
C ASP A 260 0.80 2.45 -23.64
N GLY A 261 0.11 1.71 -24.51
CA GLY A 261 0.72 0.70 -25.39
C GLY A 261 1.18 -0.59 -24.70
N VAL A 262 1.10 -0.70 -23.37
CA VAL A 262 1.31 -1.94 -22.60
C VAL A 262 0.02 -2.77 -22.63
N GLN A 263 0.13 -4.10 -22.71
CA GLN A 263 -1.03 -4.98 -22.54
C GLN A 263 -1.23 -5.32 -21.06
N VAL A 264 -2.45 -5.14 -20.57
CA VAL A 264 -2.82 -5.36 -19.17
C VAL A 264 -4.06 -6.26 -19.07
N PRO A 265 -4.22 -7.08 -18.01
CA PRO A 265 -5.38 -7.95 -17.86
C PRO A 265 -6.70 -7.16 -17.80
N ALA A 266 -7.67 -7.54 -18.65
CA ALA A 266 -9.00 -6.92 -18.68
C ALA A 266 -9.97 -7.49 -17.62
N TRP A 267 -9.58 -8.57 -16.93
CA TRP A 267 -10.43 -9.38 -16.06
C TRP A 267 -10.17 -9.22 -14.55
N LEU A 268 -9.48 -8.14 -14.16
CA LEU A 268 -9.32 -7.75 -12.75
C LEU A 268 -10.60 -7.08 -12.24
N ILE A 269 -10.98 -7.33 -10.98
CA ILE A 269 -12.15 -6.72 -10.33
C ILE A 269 -11.98 -5.20 -10.34
N ALA A 270 -12.92 -4.48 -10.97
CA ALA A 270 -12.84 -3.03 -11.18
C ALA A 270 -11.55 -2.52 -11.88
N GLY A 271 -10.80 -3.41 -12.56
CA GLY A 271 -9.47 -3.12 -13.12
C GLY A 271 -8.32 -3.14 -12.10
N GLY A 272 -8.61 -3.44 -10.83
CA GLY A 272 -7.68 -3.42 -9.71
C GLY A 272 -7.07 -4.79 -9.41
N ALA A 273 -5.74 -4.89 -9.46
CA ALA A 273 -4.99 -6.01 -8.88
C ALA A 273 -5.03 -5.95 -7.34
N ASP A 274 -5.08 -4.75 -6.78
CA ASP A 274 -5.34 -4.45 -5.38
C ASP A 274 -6.70 -5.00 -4.88
N ALA A 275 -7.81 -4.69 -5.55
CA ALA A 275 -9.12 -5.27 -5.26
C ALA A 275 -9.10 -6.79 -5.46
N SER A 276 -8.57 -7.25 -6.59
CA SER A 276 -8.53 -8.69 -6.92
C SER A 276 -7.71 -9.50 -5.91
N ALA A 277 -6.67 -8.92 -5.32
CA ALA A 277 -5.83 -9.57 -4.32
C ALA A 277 -6.60 -9.96 -3.06
N GLU A 278 -7.48 -9.08 -2.56
CA GLU A 278 -8.26 -9.37 -1.35
C GLU A 278 -9.27 -10.50 -1.61
N ALA A 279 -9.91 -10.51 -2.79
CA ALA A 279 -10.74 -11.63 -3.22
C ALA A 279 -9.94 -12.95 -3.34
N VAL A 280 -8.72 -12.90 -3.88
CA VAL A 280 -7.80 -14.06 -3.99
C VAL A 280 -7.43 -14.63 -2.62
N LEU A 281 -7.27 -13.80 -1.58
CA LEU A 281 -6.99 -14.29 -0.22
C LEU A 281 -8.15 -15.10 0.36
N GLY A 282 -9.39 -14.59 0.28
CA GLY A 282 -10.58 -15.34 0.72
C GLY A 282 -10.79 -16.61 -0.08
N LEU A 283 -10.65 -16.52 -1.41
CA LEU A 283 -10.73 -17.67 -2.31
C LEU A 283 -9.65 -18.73 -2.00
N SER A 284 -8.43 -18.33 -1.67
CA SER A 284 -7.37 -19.26 -1.26
C SER A 284 -7.75 -20.03 0.00
N SER A 285 -8.30 -19.37 1.00
CA SER A 285 -8.78 -19.99 2.25
C SER A 285 -9.92 -20.98 1.99
N TYR A 286 -10.90 -20.56 1.18
CA TYR A 286 -12.07 -21.36 0.83
C TYR A 286 -11.72 -22.58 -0.03
N VAL A 287 -10.96 -22.40 -1.12
CA VAL A 287 -10.56 -23.49 -2.03
C VAL A 287 -9.64 -24.49 -1.33
N SER A 288 -8.81 -24.07 -0.37
CA SER A 288 -8.05 -24.98 0.50
C SER A 288 -8.95 -25.93 1.31
N SER A 289 -10.15 -25.46 1.69
CA SER A 289 -11.14 -26.25 2.44
C SER A 289 -12.07 -27.06 1.53
N VAL A 290 -12.42 -26.50 0.37
CA VAL A 290 -13.37 -27.08 -0.61
C VAL A 290 -12.74 -27.16 -2.01
N PRO A 291 -11.68 -27.98 -2.22
CA PRO A 291 -10.94 -28.00 -3.48
C PRO A 291 -11.74 -28.55 -4.67
N GLY A 292 -12.91 -29.17 -4.43
CA GLY A 292 -13.84 -29.63 -5.47
C GLY A 292 -14.83 -28.55 -5.95
N ASP A 293 -14.76 -27.32 -5.44
CA ASP A 293 -15.58 -26.21 -5.91
C ASP A 293 -14.93 -25.55 -7.14
N GLU A 294 -15.25 -26.09 -8.31
CA GLU A 294 -14.76 -25.61 -9.60
C GLU A 294 -15.04 -24.12 -9.86
N LEU A 295 -16.13 -23.56 -9.30
CA LEU A 295 -16.47 -22.13 -9.48
C LEU A 295 -15.48 -21.24 -8.72
N ALA A 296 -15.20 -21.58 -7.47
CA ALA A 296 -14.24 -20.86 -6.64
C ALA A 296 -12.79 -21.10 -7.10
N ALA A 297 -12.43 -22.34 -7.45
CA ALA A 297 -11.10 -22.68 -7.97
C ALA A 297 -10.80 -21.94 -9.28
N THR A 298 -11.76 -21.89 -10.21
CA THR A 298 -11.62 -21.12 -11.46
C THR A 298 -11.51 -19.62 -11.22
N ALA A 299 -12.22 -19.07 -10.22
CA ALA A 299 -12.08 -17.65 -9.88
C ALA A 299 -10.71 -17.35 -9.26
N LEU A 300 -10.21 -18.23 -8.37
CA LEU A 300 -8.91 -18.12 -7.73
C LEU A 300 -7.77 -18.12 -8.76
N ASP A 301 -7.76 -19.13 -9.63
CA ASP A 301 -6.80 -19.30 -10.74
C ASP A 301 -6.71 -18.02 -11.58
N ARG A 302 -7.83 -17.59 -12.17
CA ARG A 302 -7.87 -16.45 -13.10
C ARG A 302 -7.51 -15.12 -12.44
N LEU A 303 -8.01 -14.84 -11.24
CA LEU A 303 -7.66 -13.59 -10.54
C LEU A 303 -6.19 -13.59 -10.14
N SER A 304 -5.65 -14.72 -9.68
CA SER A 304 -4.24 -14.82 -9.30
C SER A 304 -3.29 -14.66 -10.50
N GLU A 305 -3.61 -15.23 -11.67
CA GLU A 305 -2.90 -14.97 -12.93
C GLU A 305 -2.91 -13.47 -13.27
N GLY A 306 -4.09 -12.84 -13.21
CA GLY A 306 -4.24 -11.42 -13.50
C GLY A 306 -3.44 -10.52 -12.56
N VAL A 307 -3.41 -10.84 -11.25
CA VAL A 307 -2.62 -10.11 -10.26
C VAL A 307 -1.11 -10.31 -10.49
N ALA A 308 -0.66 -11.53 -10.77
CA ALA A 308 0.74 -11.83 -11.05
C ALA A 308 1.24 -11.13 -12.33
N ALA A 309 0.40 -11.06 -13.37
CA ALA A 309 0.68 -10.38 -14.63
C ALA A 309 0.89 -8.86 -14.50
N MET A 310 0.47 -8.26 -13.38
CA MET A 310 0.70 -6.84 -13.08
C MET A 310 2.09 -6.56 -12.46
N SER A 311 2.92 -7.58 -12.26
CA SER A 311 4.32 -7.42 -11.81
C SER A 311 5.21 -6.80 -12.90
N SER A 312 5.84 -5.66 -12.60
CA SER A 312 6.62 -4.90 -13.59
C SER A 312 8.00 -4.48 -13.07
N GLY A 313 8.86 -3.95 -13.95
CA GLY A 313 10.20 -3.44 -13.62
C GLY A 313 11.18 -4.50 -13.11
N SER A 314 12.19 -4.05 -12.36
CA SER A 314 13.22 -4.85 -11.67
C SER A 314 13.95 -3.96 -10.67
N ALA A 315 14.82 -4.49 -9.78
CA ALA A 315 15.58 -3.68 -8.81
C ALA A 315 16.29 -2.40 -9.35
N SER A 316 16.52 -2.29 -10.67
CA SER A 316 17.05 -1.07 -11.33
C SER A 316 16.17 -0.51 -12.47
N GLN A 317 14.88 -0.88 -12.55
CA GLN A 317 13.90 -0.37 -13.52
C GLN A 317 12.55 -0.11 -12.85
N TRP A 318 11.96 1.07 -13.05
CA TRP A 318 10.61 1.40 -12.57
C TRP A 318 9.57 0.32 -12.98
N PRO A 319 8.62 -0.09 -12.11
CA PRO A 319 8.35 0.30 -10.71
C PRO A 319 9.16 -0.52 -9.67
N PHE A 320 10.45 -0.76 -9.94
CA PHE A 320 11.41 -1.43 -9.05
C PHE A 320 11.09 -2.88 -8.64
N GLY A 321 10.18 -3.56 -9.37
CA GLY A 321 9.75 -4.92 -9.10
C GLY A 321 8.33 -5.05 -8.56
N ALA A 322 7.64 -3.92 -8.31
CA ALA A 322 6.30 -3.91 -7.74
C ALA A 322 5.27 -4.64 -8.61
N ILE A 323 4.23 -5.18 -7.96
CA ILE A 323 2.95 -5.43 -8.61
C ILE A 323 2.21 -4.09 -8.70
N MET A 324 1.86 -3.65 -9.92
CA MET A 324 1.12 -2.41 -10.12
C MET A 324 -0.32 -2.58 -9.62
N PRO A 325 -0.86 -1.64 -8.81
CA PRO A 325 -2.14 -1.87 -8.13
C PRO A 325 -3.34 -1.98 -9.06
N TRP A 326 -3.31 -1.31 -10.22
CA TRP A 326 -4.46 -1.22 -11.14
C TRP A 326 -4.01 -1.10 -12.59
N ASN A 327 -4.87 -1.55 -13.52
CA ASN A 327 -4.55 -1.63 -14.95
C ASN A 327 -4.61 -0.29 -15.69
N LYS A 328 -5.04 0.79 -15.03
CA LYS A 328 -5.20 2.13 -15.59
C LYS A 328 -3.98 3.05 -15.53
N SER A 329 -2.91 2.66 -14.85
CA SER A 329 -1.67 3.44 -14.85
C SER A 329 -0.45 2.55 -14.84
N GLN A 330 0.53 2.91 -15.66
CA GLN A 330 1.87 2.31 -15.65
C GLN A 330 2.83 3.06 -14.69
N THR A 331 2.38 4.17 -14.11
CA THR A 331 3.20 5.12 -13.35
C THR A 331 2.80 5.22 -11.88
N LEU A 332 1.51 5.23 -11.56
CA LEU A 332 1.04 5.34 -10.18
C LEU A 332 1.10 3.99 -9.48
N TRP A 333 2.02 3.84 -8.53
CA TRP A 333 1.99 2.78 -7.53
C TRP A 333 1.40 3.31 -6.22
N HIS A 334 0.68 2.48 -5.47
CA HIS A 334 0.14 2.84 -4.16
C HIS A 334 0.03 1.65 -3.21
N ALA A 335 -0.04 1.97 -1.91
CA ALA A 335 -0.01 1.01 -0.83
C ALA A 335 -1.40 0.55 -0.34
N TRP A 336 -2.45 1.36 -0.54
CA TRP A 336 -3.83 0.93 -0.23
C TRP A 336 -4.23 -0.25 -1.11
N GLY A 337 -4.88 -1.26 -0.52
CA GLY A 337 -5.17 -2.55 -1.19
C GLY A 337 -3.92 -3.34 -1.60
N GLY A 338 -2.72 -2.96 -1.12
CA GLY A 338 -1.43 -3.49 -1.55
C GLY A 338 -1.10 -4.92 -1.11
N MET A 339 -2.11 -5.79 -0.88
CA MET A 339 -1.93 -7.19 -0.51
C MET A 339 -1.72 -8.13 -1.71
N ALA A 340 -1.55 -7.60 -2.92
CA ALA A 340 -1.26 -8.36 -4.13
C ALA A 340 -0.13 -9.40 -3.99
N PRO A 341 1.04 -9.11 -3.38
CA PRO A 341 2.07 -10.12 -3.18
C PRO A 341 1.66 -11.22 -2.20
N ALA A 342 0.97 -10.88 -1.10
CA ALA A 342 0.40 -11.86 -0.18
C ALA A 342 -0.59 -12.80 -0.88
N ALA A 343 -1.44 -12.24 -1.74
CA ALA A 343 -2.45 -12.95 -2.50
C ALA A 343 -1.85 -13.96 -3.47
N VAL A 344 -0.89 -13.55 -4.33
CA VAL A 344 -0.26 -14.48 -5.29
C VAL A 344 0.71 -15.46 -4.62
N ALA A 345 1.37 -15.10 -3.51
CA ALA A 345 2.13 -16.06 -2.69
C ALA A 345 1.21 -17.15 -2.12
N THR A 346 0.08 -16.77 -1.51
CA THR A 346 -0.88 -17.72 -0.94
C THR A 346 -1.52 -18.59 -2.03
N ALA A 347 -1.96 -18.00 -3.14
CA ALA A 347 -2.53 -18.73 -4.26
C ALA A 347 -1.53 -19.72 -4.90
N SER A 348 -0.22 -19.39 -4.90
CA SER A 348 0.81 -20.31 -5.42
C SER A 348 0.89 -21.63 -4.66
N GLU A 349 0.71 -21.63 -3.33
CA GLU A 349 0.65 -22.84 -2.51
C GLU A 349 -0.66 -23.62 -2.76
N VAL A 350 -1.80 -22.92 -2.86
CA VAL A 350 -3.14 -23.54 -2.98
C VAL A 350 -3.37 -24.16 -4.36
N LEU A 351 -2.84 -23.54 -5.42
CA LEU A 351 -3.01 -23.98 -6.81
C LEU A 351 -1.86 -24.87 -7.33
N ASP A 352 -0.78 -25.06 -6.56
CA ASP A 352 0.50 -25.67 -7.01
C ASP A 352 1.08 -24.94 -8.25
N GLN A 353 1.06 -23.60 -8.22
CA GLN A 353 1.47 -22.73 -9.33
C GLN A 353 2.67 -21.83 -8.95
N PRO A 354 3.92 -22.33 -9.06
CA PRO A 354 5.12 -21.58 -8.65
C PRO A 354 5.37 -20.30 -9.47
N ALA A 355 4.78 -20.17 -10.67
CA ALA A 355 4.88 -18.95 -11.47
C ALA A 355 4.23 -17.72 -10.80
N LEU A 356 3.18 -17.93 -9.98
CA LEU A 356 2.54 -16.85 -9.22
C LEU A 356 3.47 -16.30 -8.13
N LEU A 357 4.30 -17.18 -7.54
CA LEU A 357 5.26 -16.83 -6.49
C LEU A 357 6.38 -15.93 -7.02
N GLU A 358 6.75 -16.02 -8.29
CA GLU A 358 7.78 -15.16 -8.90
C GLU A 358 7.42 -13.67 -8.79
N ALA A 359 6.15 -13.33 -9.02
CA ALA A 359 5.62 -11.96 -8.88
C ALA A 359 5.68 -11.48 -7.42
N ALA A 360 5.29 -12.35 -6.47
CA ALA A 360 5.32 -12.05 -5.04
C ALA A 360 6.75 -11.79 -4.54
N VAL A 361 7.67 -12.71 -4.86
CA VAL A 361 9.09 -12.63 -4.50
C VAL A 361 9.72 -11.36 -5.05
N LYS A 362 9.44 -11.00 -6.30
CA LYS A 362 9.98 -9.79 -6.94
C LYS A 362 9.52 -8.50 -6.25
N ASP A 363 8.24 -8.37 -5.89
CA ASP A 363 7.73 -7.23 -5.15
C ASP A 363 8.33 -7.16 -3.73
N THR A 364 8.35 -8.28 -3.00
CA THR A 364 8.81 -8.31 -1.61
C THR A 364 10.33 -8.20 -1.45
N ALA A 365 11.12 -8.79 -2.36
CA ALA A 365 12.58 -8.85 -2.24
C ALA A 365 13.31 -7.70 -2.97
N GLN A 366 12.65 -7.01 -3.92
CA GLN A 366 13.27 -5.93 -4.69
C GLN A 366 12.57 -4.58 -4.46
N PHE A 367 11.25 -4.51 -4.64
CA PHE A 367 10.52 -3.25 -4.48
C PHE A 367 10.37 -2.83 -3.01
N THR A 368 9.93 -3.72 -2.12
CA THR A 368 9.71 -3.39 -0.71
C THR A 368 10.96 -2.88 0.03
N PRO A 369 12.18 -3.44 -0.13
CA PRO A 369 13.37 -2.82 0.47
C PRO A 369 13.75 -1.48 -0.19
N GLN A 370 13.42 -1.26 -1.47
CA GLN A 370 13.59 0.05 -2.12
C GLN A 370 12.59 1.08 -1.57
N LEU A 371 11.35 0.68 -1.29
CA LEU A 371 10.32 1.48 -0.64
C LEU A 371 10.77 1.95 0.75
N LEU A 372 11.18 1.00 1.60
CA LEU A 372 11.76 1.30 2.93
C LEU A 372 12.97 2.25 2.84
N ALA A 373 13.82 2.10 1.83
CA ALA A 373 14.99 2.96 1.65
C ALA A 373 14.67 4.40 1.20
N ALA A 374 13.52 4.63 0.55
CA ALA A 374 13.11 5.95 0.08
C ALA A 374 12.46 6.82 1.18
N GLY A 375 11.84 6.20 2.18
CA GLY A 375 11.14 6.93 3.27
C GLY A 375 10.32 6.03 4.19
N GLY A 376 9.88 4.88 3.69
CA GLY A 376 8.99 3.96 4.37
C GLY A 376 7.86 3.50 3.45
N PRO A 377 6.78 2.89 3.99
CA PRO A 377 5.61 2.49 3.23
C PRO A 377 4.72 3.71 2.90
N ASP A 378 5.23 4.60 2.06
CA ASP A 378 4.53 5.77 1.52
C ASP A 378 3.25 5.33 0.79
N ASN A 379 2.16 6.08 0.93
CA ASN A 379 0.86 5.64 0.44
C ASN A 379 0.76 5.64 -1.10
N ALA A 380 1.52 6.50 -1.81
CA ALA A 380 1.65 6.42 -3.27
C ALA A 380 2.98 6.98 -3.80
N TRP A 381 3.47 6.39 -4.89
CA TRP A 381 4.56 6.93 -5.70
C TRP A 381 4.03 7.27 -7.10
N SER A 382 4.25 8.51 -7.55
CA SER A 382 3.50 9.07 -8.68
C SER A 382 4.31 9.92 -9.68
N PRO A 383 5.44 9.44 -10.26
CA PRO A 383 6.24 8.26 -9.90
C PRO A 383 7.29 8.58 -8.83
N THR A 384 7.39 9.82 -8.37
CA THR A 384 8.27 10.18 -7.25
C THR A 384 7.63 9.74 -5.93
N PRO A 385 8.42 9.38 -4.90
CA PRO A 385 7.90 9.10 -3.56
C PRO A 385 7.14 10.30 -2.98
N GLY A 386 5.96 10.05 -2.40
CA GLY A 386 5.08 11.09 -1.85
C GLY A 386 3.90 10.51 -1.06
N GLU A 387 2.93 11.37 -0.74
CA GLU A 387 1.79 11.06 0.15
C GLU A 387 2.15 10.68 1.60
N ALA A 388 1.15 10.67 2.47
CA ALA A 388 1.28 10.21 3.85
C ALA A 388 1.64 8.71 3.93
N GLN A 389 2.05 8.23 5.10
CA GLN A 389 2.15 6.81 5.44
C GLN A 389 0.96 6.43 6.33
N ILE A 390 0.18 5.42 5.93
CA ILE A 390 -1.04 4.99 6.64
C ILE A 390 -0.94 3.53 7.09
N ALA A 391 -1.65 3.16 8.15
CA ALA A 391 -1.59 1.81 8.73
C ALA A 391 -1.93 0.69 7.73
N TYR A 392 -2.85 0.92 6.78
CA TYR A 392 -3.18 -0.02 5.71
C TYR A 392 -1.99 -0.32 4.79
N GLY A 393 -1.28 0.72 4.35
CA GLY A 393 -0.09 0.57 3.51
C GLY A 393 1.04 -0.19 4.22
N VAL A 394 1.24 0.10 5.52
CA VAL A 394 2.22 -0.59 6.38
C VAL A 394 1.85 -2.08 6.52
N ASP A 395 0.62 -2.38 6.92
CA ASP A 395 0.13 -3.75 7.11
C ASP A 395 0.20 -4.56 5.82
N SER A 396 -0.26 -3.99 4.71
CA SER A 396 -0.24 -4.66 3.39
C SER A 396 1.16 -5.13 3.00
N ARG A 397 2.20 -4.37 3.37
CA ARG A 397 3.61 -4.76 3.19
C ARG A 397 4.04 -5.83 4.19
N VAL A 398 3.64 -5.77 5.46
CA VAL A 398 3.93 -6.82 6.47
C VAL A 398 3.29 -8.15 6.08
N GLN A 399 1.99 -8.18 5.77
CA GLN A 399 1.27 -9.39 5.33
C GLN A 399 1.94 -10.00 4.09
N SER A 400 2.29 -9.15 3.10
CA SER A 400 3.01 -9.56 1.89
C SER A 400 4.37 -10.19 2.19
N LEU A 401 5.18 -9.56 3.05
CA LEU A 401 6.48 -10.08 3.42
C LEU A 401 6.38 -11.42 4.16
N VAL A 402 5.45 -11.56 5.10
CA VAL A 402 5.26 -12.80 5.88
C VAL A 402 4.73 -13.95 5.01
N ALA A 403 3.72 -13.69 4.17
CA ALA A 403 3.16 -14.70 3.26
C ALA A 403 4.21 -15.18 2.24
N THR A 404 4.96 -14.26 1.62
CA THR A 404 6.01 -14.63 0.66
C THR A 404 7.22 -15.29 1.35
N ALA A 405 7.60 -14.87 2.57
CA ALA A 405 8.66 -15.52 3.34
C ALA A 405 8.38 -17.02 3.54
N ARG A 406 7.14 -17.36 3.86
CA ARG A 406 6.67 -18.74 3.99
C ARG A 406 6.69 -19.46 2.63
N ALA A 407 5.96 -18.95 1.64
CA ALA A 407 5.76 -19.65 0.38
C ALA A 407 7.07 -19.86 -0.42
N ALA A 408 8.04 -18.94 -0.27
CA ALA A 408 9.35 -19.02 -0.94
C ALA A 408 10.49 -19.58 -0.06
N ASP A 409 10.22 -20.00 1.18
CA ASP A 409 11.23 -20.35 2.21
C ASP A 409 12.36 -19.29 2.31
N ALA A 410 11.97 -18.00 2.28
CA ALA A 410 12.85 -16.85 2.08
C ALA A 410 13.00 -16.03 3.39
N PRO A 411 13.84 -16.47 4.35
CA PRO A 411 13.91 -15.89 5.69
C PRO A 411 14.37 -14.41 5.72
N GLY A 412 15.02 -13.91 4.67
CA GLY A 412 15.38 -12.50 4.57
C GLY A 412 14.17 -11.56 4.49
N LEU A 413 13.02 -12.05 4.05
CA LEU A 413 11.79 -11.26 4.01
C LEU A 413 11.22 -10.99 5.41
N LEU A 414 11.52 -11.84 6.41
CA LEU A 414 11.15 -11.58 7.81
C LEU A 414 12.00 -10.46 8.44
N ASP A 415 13.27 -10.30 8.03
CA ASP A 415 14.10 -9.15 8.43
C ASP A 415 13.51 -7.84 7.90
N LEU A 416 12.97 -7.84 6.67
CA LEU A 416 12.25 -6.70 6.11
C LEU A 416 10.89 -6.49 6.80
N ALA A 417 10.19 -7.57 7.18
CA ALA A 417 8.91 -7.48 7.88
C ALA A 417 9.09 -6.84 9.27
N ALA A 418 10.17 -7.16 9.99
CA ALA A 418 10.51 -6.53 11.26
C ALA A 418 10.75 -5.02 11.13
N VAL A 419 11.49 -4.58 10.09
CA VAL A 419 11.71 -3.15 9.82
C VAL A 419 10.41 -2.44 9.45
N THR A 420 9.58 -3.05 8.59
CA THR A 420 8.27 -2.50 8.20
C THR A 420 7.33 -2.37 9.40
N ALA A 421 7.19 -3.43 10.21
CA ALA A 421 6.33 -3.44 11.40
C ALA A 421 6.84 -2.50 12.51
N GLY A 422 8.15 -2.20 12.54
CA GLY A 422 8.75 -1.17 13.41
C GLY A 422 8.09 0.21 13.29
N TRP A 423 7.44 0.51 12.15
CA TRP A 423 6.63 1.72 11.95
C TRP A 423 5.57 1.89 13.06
N PHE A 424 4.88 0.81 13.45
CA PHE A 424 3.87 0.83 14.51
C PHE A 424 4.44 1.20 15.89
N PHE A 425 5.73 0.94 16.12
CA PHE A 425 6.39 1.16 17.41
C PHE A 425 7.25 2.44 17.48
N GLY A 426 7.34 3.20 16.39
CA GLY A 426 8.01 4.51 16.34
C GLY A 426 9.09 4.66 15.25
N ALA A 427 9.39 3.61 14.48
CA ALA A 427 10.30 3.71 13.33
C ALA A 427 9.59 4.27 12.09
N ASN A 428 9.09 5.51 12.24
CA ASN A 428 8.27 6.23 11.27
C ASN A 428 8.67 7.73 11.26
N PRO A 429 8.16 8.56 10.32
CA PRO A 429 8.56 9.96 10.20
C PRO A 429 8.24 10.83 11.44
N SER A 430 7.26 10.46 12.26
CA SER A 430 6.93 11.19 13.51
C SER A 430 7.86 10.86 14.68
N GLY A 431 8.54 9.71 14.63
CA GLY A 431 9.33 9.17 15.75
C GLY A 431 8.52 8.74 16.98
N ALA A 432 7.19 8.74 16.89
CA ALA A 432 6.26 8.34 17.96
C ALA A 432 5.54 7.02 17.60
N PRO A 433 5.17 6.18 18.58
CA PRO A 433 4.40 4.95 18.32
C PRO A 433 3.07 5.25 17.61
N ALA A 434 2.83 4.54 16.52
CA ALA A 434 1.59 4.62 15.75
C ALA A 434 0.52 3.64 16.24
N TYR A 435 0.89 2.63 17.04
CA TYR A 435 -0.02 1.69 17.72
C TYR A 435 0.17 1.71 19.24
N ASN A 436 -0.93 1.57 19.99
CA ASN A 436 -0.90 1.41 21.45
C ASN A 436 -1.43 0.02 21.86
N PRO A 437 -0.55 -0.92 22.26
CA PRO A 437 -0.97 -2.27 22.68
C PRO A 437 -1.80 -2.29 23.97
N ALA A 438 -1.80 -1.22 24.77
CA ALA A 438 -2.62 -1.15 25.99
C ALA A 438 -4.11 -0.86 25.71
N THR A 439 -4.44 -0.26 24.56
CA THR A 439 -5.81 0.14 24.20
C THR A 439 -6.31 -0.46 22.88
N GLY A 440 -5.41 -0.90 21.99
CA GLY A 440 -5.75 -1.31 20.63
C GLY A 440 -5.88 -0.15 19.63
N THR A 441 -5.70 1.10 20.07
CA THR A 441 -5.82 2.29 19.20
C THR A 441 -4.62 2.40 18.26
N ALA A 442 -4.87 2.69 16.99
CA ALA A 442 -3.85 3.01 15.99
C ALA A 442 -4.11 4.39 15.37
N ILE A 443 -3.05 5.16 15.08
CA ILE A 443 -3.20 6.43 14.36
C ILE A 443 -3.57 6.19 12.91
N ASP A 444 -4.28 7.15 12.31
CA ASP A 444 -4.76 7.07 10.94
C ASP A 444 -3.62 7.15 9.92
N GLY A 445 -2.69 8.08 10.13
CA GLY A 445 -1.53 8.26 9.26
C GLY A 445 -0.53 9.31 9.71
N ILE A 446 0.59 9.36 9.00
CA ILE A 446 1.71 10.27 9.22
C ILE A 446 2.06 10.94 7.90
N GLU A 447 1.98 12.25 7.85
CA GLU A 447 2.25 13.08 6.69
C GLU A 447 3.76 13.09 6.34
N PRO A 448 4.15 13.45 5.10
CA PRO A 448 5.57 13.53 4.70
C PRO A 448 6.45 14.42 5.60
N ASP A 449 5.86 15.41 6.26
CA ASP A 449 6.55 16.32 7.20
C ASP A 449 6.62 15.80 8.65
N GLY A 450 6.09 14.59 8.90
CA GLY A 450 6.02 13.95 10.22
C GLY A 450 4.78 14.33 11.05
N ARG A 451 3.87 15.18 10.54
CA ARG A 451 2.61 15.50 11.21
C ARG A 451 1.72 14.25 11.30
N VAL A 452 1.24 13.94 12.50
CA VAL A 452 0.36 12.81 12.77
C VAL A 452 -1.11 13.21 12.60
N ASN A 453 -1.90 12.40 11.90
CA ASN A 453 -3.36 12.37 12.06
C ASN A 453 -3.68 11.43 13.24
N PRO A 454 -4.14 11.95 14.40
CA PRO A 454 -4.25 11.16 15.62
C PRO A 454 -5.58 10.41 15.76
N ASN A 455 -6.46 10.50 14.74
CA ASN A 455 -7.70 9.75 14.66
C ASN A 455 -7.45 8.23 14.61
N SER A 456 -8.47 7.45 14.92
CA SER A 456 -8.36 5.99 15.07
C SER A 456 -9.63 5.29 14.59
N GLY A 457 -9.91 5.41 13.29
CA GLY A 457 -11.06 4.79 12.64
C GLY A 457 -10.95 3.28 12.50
N ALA A 458 -11.94 2.67 11.85
CA ALA A 458 -11.96 1.23 11.60
C ALA A 458 -10.75 0.79 10.79
N GLU A 459 -10.51 1.40 9.62
CA GLU A 459 -9.38 1.04 8.75
C GLU A 459 -8.02 0.99 9.47
N SER A 460 -7.64 2.09 10.15
CA SER A 460 -6.35 2.17 10.83
C SER A 460 -6.23 1.18 12.00
N THR A 461 -7.32 0.95 12.72
CA THR A 461 -7.40 -0.04 13.81
C THR A 461 -7.30 -1.48 13.29
N ILE A 462 -8.05 -1.82 12.25
CA ILE A 462 -8.10 -3.12 11.60
C ILE A 462 -6.70 -3.52 11.11
N HIS A 463 -6.05 -2.65 10.34
CA HIS A 463 -4.75 -2.97 9.75
C HIS A 463 -3.62 -3.02 10.77
N ALA A 464 -3.67 -2.21 11.84
CA ALA A 464 -2.76 -2.39 12.97
C ALA A 464 -2.97 -3.77 13.64
N LEU A 465 -4.22 -4.20 13.85
CA LEU A 465 -4.53 -5.50 14.46
C LEU A 465 -4.16 -6.69 13.55
N LEU A 466 -4.33 -6.59 12.22
CA LEU A 466 -3.85 -7.60 11.28
C LEU A 466 -2.33 -7.77 11.36
N THR A 467 -1.57 -6.68 11.48
CA THR A 467 -0.12 -6.75 11.73
C THR A 467 0.16 -7.36 13.11
N MET A 468 -0.53 -6.95 14.18
CA MET A 468 -0.29 -7.52 15.51
C MET A 468 -0.59 -9.04 15.57
N LEU A 469 -1.61 -9.52 14.84
CA LEU A 469 -1.92 -10.95 14.69
C LEU A 469 -0.83 -11.71 13.93
N ALA A 470 -0.20 -11.08 12.92
CA ALA A 470 0.94 -11.66 12.21
C ALA A 470 2.20 -11.72 13.11
N LEU A 471 2.42 -10.69 13.94
CA LEU A 471 3.51 -10.69 14.93
C LEU A 471 3.27 -11.71 16.04
N ASP A 472 2.07 -11.78 16.62
CA ASP A 472 1.77 -12.72 17.71
C ASP A 472 1.87 -14.20 17.27
N ALA A 473 1.70 -14.49 15.97
CA ALA A 473 1.92 -15.80 15.38
C ALA A 473 3.41 -16.19 15.20
N ASP A 474 4.33 -15.22 15.14
CA ASP A 474 5.78 -15.45 15.04
C ASP A 474 6.54 -14.69 16.15
N PRO A 475 6.88 -15.36 17.27
CA PRO A 475 7.60 -14.76 18.38
C PRO A 475 8.97 -14.14 18.01
N ALA A 476 9.66 -14.67 16.98
CA ALA A 476 10.95 -14.15 16.55
C ALA A 476 10.78 -12.84 15.78
N LEU A 477 9.84 -12.81 14.82
CA LEU A 477 9.45 -11.60 14.10
C LEU A 477 8.92 -10.52 15.06
N LYS A 478 8.04 -10.89 16.00
CA LYS A 478 7.54 -10.00 17.07
C LYS A 478 8.67 -9.40 17.89
N SER A 479 9.63 -10.22 18.34
CA SER A 479 10.76 -9.72 19.13
C SER A 479 11.65 -8.77 18.32
N ALA A 480 11.81 -9.01 17.01
CA ALA A 480 12.58 -8.12 16.14
C ALA A 480 11.85 -6.79 15.89
N ALA A 481 10.55 -6.83 15.54
CA ALA A 481 9.72 -5.67 15.28
C ALA A 481 9.58 -4.76 16.51
N VAL A 482 9.24 -5.31 17.68
CA VAL A 482 9.14 -4.54 18.95
C VAL A 482 10.53 -4.05 19.43
N GLY A 483 11.60 -4.69 18.96
CA GLY A 483 12.97 -4.24 19.17
C GLY A 483 13.33 -2.96 18.41
N ILE A 484 12.56 -2.60 17.39
CA ILE A 484 12.76 -1.43 16.52
C ILE A 484 11.71 -0.36 16.88
N ASN A 485 12.14 0.80 17.38
CA ASN A 485 11.23 1.89 17.76
C ASN A 485 11.64 3.26 17.22
N ARG A 486 12.67 3.32 16.37
CA ARG A 486 13.15 4.57 15.77
C ARG A 486 13.90 4.33 14.47
N THR A 487 13.54 5.09 13.43
CA THR A 487 14.37 5.26 12.23
C THR A 487 15.45 6.29 12.52
N VAL A 488 16.71 5.90 12.32
CA VAL A 488 17.89 6.76 12.54
C VAL A 488 18.22 7.56 11.28
N SER A 489 18.19 6.91 10.11
CA SER A 489 18.38 7.56 8.81
C SER A 489 17.97 6.65 7.66
N THR A 490 17.33 7.22 6.64
CA THR A 490 17.17 6.62 5.31
C THR A 490 18.12 7.29 4.32
N ARG A 491 18.64 6.54 3.34
CA ARG A 491 19.39 7.02 2.18
C ARG A 491 19.03 6.15 0.98
N GLY A 492 18.04 6.56 0.21
CA GLY A 492 17.53 5.83 -0.95
C GLY A 492 17.26 6.76 -2.12
N LEU A 493 16.08 6.63 -2.73
CA LEU A 493 15.68 7.47 -3.85
C LEU A 493 15.72 8.96 -3.50
N SER A 494 16.11 9.78 -4.46
CA SER A 494 16.04 11.25 -4.38
C SER A 494 15.69 11.83 -5.73
N VAL A 495 15.03 13.00 -5.73
CA VAL A 495 14.58 13.68 -6.94
C VAL A 495 15.38 14.95 -7.14
N VAL A 496 15.74 15.25 -8.39
CA VAL A 496 16.31 16.53 -8.80
C VAL A 496 15.47 17.10 -9.94
N GLU A 497 14.73 18.16 -9.64
CA GLU A 497 13.80 18.82 -10.58
C GLU A 497 14.52 19.32 -11.84
N ALA A 498 13.92 19.14 -13.01
CA ALA A 498 14.54 19.55 -14.27
C ALA A 498 14.73 21.07 -14.37
N GLU A 499 13.85 21.88 -13.77
CA GLU A 499 14.01 23.35 -13.75
C GLU A 499 15.19 23.87 -12.93
N SER A 500 15.85 23.01 -12.14
CA SER A 500 17.10 23.35 -11.47
C SER A 500 18.28 23.47 -12.44
N GLY A 501 18.12 22.90 -13.65
CA GLY A 501 19.14 22.87 -14.68
C GLY A 501 19.24 24.14 -15.54
N THR A 502 20.38 24.29 -16.22
CA THR A 502 20.64 25.38 -17.16
C THR A 502 20.28 24.96 -18.59
N ILE A 503 19.30 25.63 -19.18
CA ILE A 503 18.89 25.43 -20.58
C ILE A 503 19.89 26.11 -21.53
N THR A 504 20.29 25.40 -22.58
CA THR A 504 21.03 25.96 -23.73
C THR A 504 20.27 25.64 -25.02
N GLY A 505 20.02 26.65 -25.84
CA GLY A 505 19.17 26.52 -27.04
C GLY A 505 17.72 26.96 -26.77
N GLU A 506 16.78 26.42 -27.54
CA GLU A 506 15.35 26.75 -27.41
C GLU A 506 14.65 25.82 -26.41
N GLY A 507 14.24 26.38 -25.27
CA GLY A 507 13.48 25.68 -24.25
C GLY A 507 13.01 26.61 -23.13
N THR A 508 12.07 26.13 -22.30
CA THR A 508 11.49 26.88 -21.18
C THR A 508 11.06 25.96 -20.04
N VAL A 509 11.05 26.49 -18.82
CA VAL A 509 10.29 25.87 -17.71
C VAL A 509 8.80 26.12 -17.96
N VAL A 510 7.97 25.11 -17.71
CA VAL A 510 6.50 25.16 -17.80
C VAL A 510 5.93 24.78 -16.43
N ARG A 511 4.97 25.59 -15.94
CA ARG A 511 4.23 25.34 -14.70
C ARG A 511 2.74 25.24 -15.04
N PRO A 512 2.17 24.03 -15.18
CA PRO A 512 0.74 23.87 -15.41
C PRO A 512 -0.10 24.32 -14.20
N SER A 513 -1.41 24.47 -14.38
CA SER A 513 -2.34 24.82 -13.30
C SER A 513 -2.59 23.69 -12.29
N SER A 514 -2.08 22.49 -12.57
CA SER A 514 -2.19 21.27 -11.77
C SER A 514 -0.93 20.44 -12.01
N ALA A 515 -0.35 19.86 -10.95
CA ALA A 515 0.72 18.88 -11.07
C ALA A 515 0.20 17.53 -11.62
N TRP A 516 -1.05 17.20 -11.30
CA TRP A 516 -1.73 16.00 -11.77
C TRP A 516 -1.93 16.03 -13.29
N THR A 517 -1.37 15.05 -13.99
CA THR A 517 -1.50 14.86 -15.44
C THR A 517 -2.82 14.23 -15.86
N GLY A 518 -3.54 13.63 -14.91
CA GLY A 518 -4.63 12.66 -15.14
C GLY A 518 -4.27 11.26 -14.66
N GLU A 519 -2.98 10.94 -14.51
CA GLU A 519 -2.50 9.61 -14.10
C GLU A 519 -1.30 9.62 -13.14
N ALA A 520 -0.52 10.71 -13.13
CA ALA A 520 0.64 10.87 -12.28
C ALA A 520 0.83 12.35 -11.90
N ASN A 521 1.71 12.64 -10.94
CA ASN A 521 2.06 14.00 -10.53
C ASN A 521 3.40 14.43 -11.10
N LEU A 522 3.44 15.61 -11.72
CA LEU A 522 4.69 16.30 -12.04
C LEU A 522 5.43 16.69 -10.75
N SER A 523 6.70 16.31 -10.65
CA SER A 523 7.53 16.69 -9.50
C SER A 523 7.74 18.21 -9.47
N GLY A 524 7.75 18.79 -8.27
CA GLY A 524 7.75 20.25 -8.09
C GLY A 524 6.56 21.01 -8.72
N GLY A 525 5.59 20.32 -9.33
CA GLY A 525 4.51 20.91 -10.12
C GLY A 525 4.98 21.58 -11.43
N ALA A 526 6.08 21.13 -12.02
CA ALA A 526 6.66 21.75 -13.21
C ALA A 526 7.47 20.77 -14.08
N TYR A 527 7.84 21.22 -15.28
CA TYR A 527 8.75 20.49 -16.16
C TYR A 527 9.50 21.46 -17.08
N VAL A 528 10.55 20.98 -17.75
CA VAL A 528 11.27 21.70 -18.80
C VAL A 528 10.86 21.20 -20.18
N ASP A 529 10.32 22.09 -21.01
CA ASP A 529 10.06 21.88 -22.43
C ASP A 529 11.30 22.29 -23.23
N LEU A 530 11.93 21.35 -23.93
CA LEU A 530 13.07 21.58 -24.82
C LEU A 530 12.69 21.28 -26.27
N LYS A 531 13.19 22.07 -27.22
CA LYS A 531 13.06 21.81 -28.66
C LYS A 531 14.27 21.07 -29.22
N ALA A 532 14.10 20.48 -30.40
CA ALA A 532 15.16 19.77 -31.11
C ALA A 532 16.46 20.59 -31.22
N GLY A 533 17.57 20.03 -30.75
CA GLY A 533 18.88 20.67 -30.73
C GLY A 533 19.22 21.45 -29.45
N ALA A 534 18.26 21.62 -28.53
CA ALA A 534 18.54 22.18 -27.20
C ALA A 534 19.14 21.14 -26.24
N SER A 535 19.71 21.63 -25.14
CA SER A 535 20.21 20.80 -24.04
C SER A 535 19.92 21.41 -22.68
N LEU A 536 19.87 20.56 -21.66
CA LEU A 536 19.68 20.91 -20.26
C LEU A 536 20.81 20.29 -19.42
N ASP A 537 21.57 21.14 -18.72
CA ASP A 537 22.61 20.73 -17.76
C ASP A 537 22.03 20.76 -16.35
N ILE A 538 21.77 19.58 -15.77
CA ILE A 538 21.10 19.43 -14.46
C ILE A 538 22.17 19.22 -13.38
N PRO A 539 22.28 20.13 -12.39
CA PRO A 539 23.21 19.98 -11.27
C PRO A 539 22.72 18.87 -10.33
N LEU A 540 23.63 18.01 -9.88
CA LEU A 540 23.34 16.88 -9.00
C LEU A 540 24.11 16.99 -7.68
N PRO A 541 23.53 16.51 -6.55
CA PRO A 541 24.26 16.43 -5.29
C PRO A 541 25.49 15.51 -5.42
N ALA A 542 26.60 15.91 -4.80
CA ALA A 542 27.80 15.09 -4.77
C ALA A 542 27.58 13.81 -3.95
N SER A 543 28.06 12.68 -4.45
CA SER A 543 27.93 11.36 -3.82
C SER A 543 29.26 10.63 -3.73
N ASP A 544 29.47 9.89 -2.63
CA ASP A 544 30.57 8.95 -2.41
C ASP A 544 30.46 7.67 -3.27
N GLN A 545 29.25 7.37 -3.76
CA GLN A 545 28.94 6.16 -4.51
C GLN A 545 28.20 6.41 -5.85
N PRO A 546 28.24 5.45 -6.80
CA PRO A 546 27.51 5.58 -8.05
C PRO A 546 25.99 5.58 -7.86
N HIS A 547 25.28 6.19 -8.80
CA HIS A 547 23.82 6.27 -8.83
C HIS A 547 23.27 5.77 -10.17
N ASN A 548 22.23 4.93 -10.14
CA ASN A 548 21.39 4.72 -11.31
C ASN A 548 20.54 6.00 -11.50
N ILE A 549 20.33 6.41 -12.75
CA ILE A 549 19.67 7.67 -13.11
C ILE A 549 18.44 7.35 -13.97
N TYR A 550 17.32 7.99 -13.64
CA TYR A 550 16.04 7.82 -14.32
C TYR A 550 15.48 9.20 -14.68
N PRO A 551 15.71 9.71 -15.90
CA PRO A 551 14.97 10.85 -16.39
C PRO A 551 13.48 10.51 -16.42
N ILE A 552 12.70 11.32 -15.71
CA ILE A 552 11.25 11.28 -15.74
C ILE A 552 10.82 12.12 -16.94
N VAL A 553 10.23 11.46 -17.93
CA VAL A 553 9.85 12.08 -19.21
C VAL A 553 8.33 12.03 -19.34
N ASN A 554 7.71 13.18 -19.61
CA ASN A 554 6.31 13.28 -20.00
C ASN A 554 6.20 13.08 -21.51
N ARG A 555 5.96 11.83 -21.92
CA ARG A 555 5.93 11.41 -23.33
C ARG A 555 4.51 11.49 -23.87
N GLY A 556 4.31 12.32 -24.89
CA GLY A 556 3.08 12.29 -25.68
C GLY A 556 2.98 11.04 -26.57
N ILE A 557 1.76 10.75 -27.04
CA ILE A 557 1.45 9.63 -27.96
C ILE A 557 2.28 9.70 -29.26
N ALA A 558 2.49 10.89 -29.82
CA ALA A 558 3.25 11.06 -31.06
C ALA A 558 4.77 10.88 -30.83
N PRO A 559 5.50 10.18 -31.73
CA PRO A 559 6.96 10.11 -31.67
C PRO A 559 7.61 11.50 -31.71
N SER A 560 8.60 11.74 -30.84
CA SER A 560 9.24 13.06 -30.67
C SER A 560 10.76 13.00 -30.58
N GLY A 561 11.38 12.02 -31.25
CA GLY A 561 12.81 11.78 -31.15
C GLY A 561 13.25 11.35 -29.74
N SER A 562 14.53 11.57 -29.43
CA SER A 562 15.16 11.11 -28.20
C SER A 562 16.13 12.14 -27.59
N THR A 563 16.37 12.00 -26.29
CA THR A 563 17.35 12.75 -25.52
C THR A 563 18.55 11.86 -25.21
N ALA A 564 19.75 12.33 -25.55
CA ALA A 564 21.02 11.68 -25.24
C ALA A 564 21.59 12.24 -23.93
N TRP A 565 21.88 11.35 -22.99
CA TRP A 565 22.30 11.70 -21.63
C TRP A 565 23.78 11.44 -21.42
N THR A 566 24.49 12.44 -20.92
CA THR A 566 25.95 12.43 -20.77
C THR A 566 26.40 13.00 -19.42
N SER A 567 27.64 12.69 -19.05
CA SER A 567 28.34 13.25 -17.91
C SER A 567 29.78 13.60 -18.31
N ALA A 568 30.55 14.23 -17.42
CA ALA A 568 31.97 14.49 -17.64
C ALA A 568 32.83 13.23 -17.93
N LYS A 569 32.34 12.01 -17.60
CA LYS A 569 32.99 10.73 -17.93
C LYS A 569 32.44 10.05 -19.20
N GLY A 570 31.57 10.73 -19.95
CA GLY A 570 31.00 10.25 -21.21
C GLY A 570 29.51 9.86 -21.14
N PRO A 571 29.00 9.11 -22.13
CA PRO A 571 27.57 8.84 -22.27
C PRO A 571 27.04 7.87 -21.22
N LEU A 572 25.83 8.17 -20.72
CA LEU A 572 25.07 7.39 -19.75
C LEU A 572 23.97 6.56 -20.41
N GLY A 573 23.25 7.13 -21.38
CA GLY A 573 22.15 6.46 -22.09
C GLY A 573 21.36 7.39 -22.99
N THR A 574 20.17 6.93 -23.40
CA THR A 574 19.20 7.69 -24.21
C THR A 574 17.79 7.40 -23.69
N THR A 575 16.89 8.38 -23.79
CA THR A 575 15.45 8.22 -23.50
C THR A 575 14.63 8.67 -24.71
N GLU A 576 13.51 8.00 -24.97
CA GLU A 576 12.55 8.46 -25.98
C GLU A 576 11.73 9.63 -25.42
N ASN A 577 11.51 10.67 -26.24
CA ASN A 577 10.83 11.90 -25.82
C ASN A 577 9.31 11.88 -26.04
N GLY A 578 8.84 10.94 -26.85
CA GLY A 578 7.43 10.75 -27.21
C GLY A 578 7.23 9.32 -27.71
N GLY A 579 6.07 9.04 -28.30
CA GLY A 579 5.70 7.68 -28.71
C GLY A 579 5.29 6.81 -27.54
N ALA A 580 4.54 7.37 -26.57
CA ALA A 580 4.10 6.66 -25.36
C ALA A 580 3.48 5.29 -25.68
N GLY A 581 2.55 5.28 -26.63
CA GLY A 581 1.76 4.12 -27.03
C GLY A 581 0.35 4.58 -27.42
N GLU A 582 -0.56 3.64 -27.63
CA GLU A 582 -1.99 3.95 -27.62
C GLU A 582 -2.44 4.10 -26.16
N GLN A 583 -3.15 5.19 -25.83
CA GLN A 583 -3.68 5.45 -24.49
C GLN A 583 -4.49 4.25 -23.95
N GLY A 584 -5.47 3.79 -24.73
CA GLY A 584 -6.34 2.67 -24.35
C GLY A 584 -7.26 3.01 -23.18
N ILE A 585 -7.11 2.31 -22.05
CA ILE A 585 -8.00 2.43 -20.87
C ILE A 585 -7.54 3.44 -19.81
N THR A 586 -6.38 4.07 -19.99
CA THR A 586 -5.85 5.05 -19.04
C THR A 586 -6.61 6.38 -19.13
N ASP A 587 -6.60 7.17 -18.05
CA ASP A 587 -7.47 8.35 -17.94
C ASP A 587 -6.92 9.59 -18.69
N ALA A 588 -5.66 9.60 -19.15
CA ALA A 588 -5.04 10.69 -19.90
C ALA A 588 -4.17 10.23 -21.11
N PRO A 589 -3.99 11.08 -22.14
CA PRO A 589 -3.19 10.70 -23.31
C PRO A 589 -1.67 10.85 -23.08
N GLY A 590 -0.99 9.72 -22.90
CA GLY A 590 0.47 9.66 -22.78
C GLY A 590 0.95 9.67 -21.34
N ILE A 591 2.25 9.39 -21.16
CA ILE A 591 2.79 8.85 -19.91
C ILE A 591 3.89 9.72 -19.33
N LEU A 592 3.82 10.01 -18.03
CA LEU A 592 4.93 10.51 -17.22
C LEU A 592 5.67 9.31 -16.63
N PHE A 593 6.93 9.04 -17.00
CA PHE A 593 7.58 7.77 -16.60
C PHE A 593 9.10 7.90 -16.36
N PRO A 594 9.66 7.24 -15.32
CA PRO A 594 11.12 7.21 -15.08
C PRO A 594 11.84 6.17 -15.95
N TYR A 595 12.67 6.63 -16.90
CA TYR A 595 13.38 5.74 -17.84
C TYR A 595 14.82 5.43 -17.40
N SER A 596 15.15 4.16 -17.19
CA SER A 596 16.50 3.74 -16.77
C SER A 596 17.58 4.06 -17.81
N LEU A 597 18.62 4.82 -17.43
CA LEU A 597 19.82 4.96 -18.25
C LEU A 597 20.69 3.69 -18.22
N LYS A 598 21.35 3.40 -19.34
CA LYS A 598 22.18 2.19 -19.53
C LYS A 598 23.41 2.10 -18.62
N ARG A 599 23.86 3.22 -18.05
CA ARG A 599 25.00 3.29 -17.14
C ARG A 599 24.68 4.19 -15.96
N ALA A 600 25.07 3.74 -14.77
CA ALA A 600 25.09 4.56 -13.57
C ALA A 600 26.04 5.77 -13.73
N LEU A 601 25.65 6.90 -13.13
CA LEU A 601 26.53 8.02 -12.88
C LEU A 601 27.61 7.60 -11.88
N SER A 602 28.88 7.84 -12.20
CA SER A 602 29.98 7.54 -11.28
C SER A 602 29.97 8.44 -10.04
N ALA A 603 30.45 7.91 -8.91
CA ALA A 603 30.76 8.69 -7.71
C ALA A 603 31.57 9.97 -8.01
N GLY A 604 31.30 11.02 -7.23
CA GLY A 604 31.92 12.34 -7.32
C GLY A 604 31.50 13.22 -8.50
N LEU A 605 30.61 12.75 -9.38
CA LEU A 605 30.05 13.58 -10.46
C LEU A 605 28.80 14.33 -9.97
N THR A 606 28.70 15.61 -10.34
CA THR A 606 27.70 16.57 -9.82
C THR A 606 26.87 17.22 -10.92
N ALA A 607 26.81 16.62 -12.11
CA ALA A 607 26.06 17.14 -13.25
C ALA A 607 25.74 16.04 -14.27
N VAL A 608 24.58 16.14 -14.91
CA VAL A 608 24.14 15.33 -16.05
C VAL A 608 23.55 16.24 -17.12
N VAL A 609 24.03 16.08 -18.37
CA VAL A 609 23.58 16.87 -19.52
C VAL A 609 22.73 16.00 -20.43
N GLY A 610 21.48 16.42 -20.64
CA GLY A 610 20.58 15.86 -21.66
C GLY A 610 20.57 16.75 -22.91
N THR A 611 20.90 16.21 -24.07
CA THR A 611 20.80 16.89 -25.37
C THR A 611 19.75 16.20 -26.24
N THR A 612 18.73 16.94 -26.69
CA THR A 612 17.59 16.36 -27.43
C THR A 612 17.70 16.55 -28.94
N ASN A 613 17.27 15.55 -29.71
CA ASN A 613 17.11 15.64 -31.17
C ASN A 613 15.65 15.89 -31.62
N GLY A 614 14.71 15.97 -30.67
CA GLY A 614 13.30 16.30 -30.89
C GLY A 614 12.73 17.13 -29.74
N ASN A 615 11.40 17.24 -29.63
CA ASN A 615 10.79 18.00 -28.53
C ASN A 615 10.63 17.10 -27.31
N VAL A 616 10.94 17.56 -26.11
CA VAL A 616 10.80 16.77 -24.88
C VAL A 616 10.28 17.60 -23.72
N ALA A 617 9.39 17.01 -22.91
CA ALA A 617 8.98 17.52 -21.61
C ALA A 617 9.68 16.67 -20.53
N LEU A 618 10.67 17.26 -19.86
CA LEU A 618 11.47 16.62 -18.80
C LEU A 618 10.99 17.12 -17.44
N ASP A 619 10.50 16.22 -16.61
CA ASP A 619 9.96 16.51 -15.27
C ASP A 619 11.10 16.64 -14.26
N ALA A 620 11.79 15.53 -13.97
CA ALA A 620 12.93 15.50 -13.07
C ALA A 620 13.94 14.39 -13.44
N LEU A 621 15.05 14.32 -12.70
CA LEU A 621 15.89 13.14 -12.60
C LEU A 621 15.62 12.47 -11.25
N LEU A 622 15.07 11.24 -11.28
CA LEU A 622 15.07 10.36 -10.13
C LEU A 622 16.45 9.68 -10.03
N LEU A 623 17.06 9.71 -8.85
CA LEU A 623 18.37 9.16 -8.56
C LEU A 623 18.24 8.00 -7.58
N GLN A 624 18.82 6.85 -7.90
CA GLN A 624 18.85 5.67 -7.03
C GLN A 624 20.31 5.35 -6.66
N PRO A 625 20.71 5.44 -5.38
CA PRO A 625 22.03 5.00 -4.95
C PRO A 625 22.21 3.51 -5.23
N GLN A 626 23.35 3.10 -5.78
CA GLN A 626 23.61 1.67 -6.05
C GLN A 626 23.59 0.81 -4.79
N ILE A 627 23.90 1.39 -3.63
CA ILE A 627 23.63 0.82 -2.30
C ILE A 627 22.86 1.86 -1.48
N SER A 628 21.57 1.61 -1.29
CA SER A 628 20.71 2.39 -0.42
C SER A 628 20.76 1.85 1.01
N THR A 629 20.42 2.65 2.03
CA THR A 629 20.48 2.22 3.45
C THR A 629 19.28 2.67 4.27
N VAL A 630 18.75 1.79 5.12
CA VAL A 630 17.81 2.12 6.21
C VAL A 630 18.47 1.76 7.53
N SER A 631 18.74 2.74 8.38
CA SER A 631 19.26 2.52 9.73
C SER A 631 18.16 2.70 10.77
N VAL A 632 17.99 1.70 11.64
CA VAL A 632 16.99 1.66 12.71
C VAL A 632 17.65 1.37 14.06
N SER A 633 16.96 1.75 15.13
CA SER A 633 17.42 1.56 16.51
C SER A 633 16.24 1.23 17.42
N GLY A 634 16.56 0.72 18.62
CA GLY A 634 15.60 0.48 19.69
C GLY A 634 16.12 -0.52 20.72
N ALA A 635 15.22 -1.19 21.43
CA ALA A 635 15.56 -2.18 22.44
C ALA A 635 16.26 -3.44 21.86
N GLY A 636 16.13 -3.69 20.56
CA GLY A 636 16.83 -4.74 19.83
C GLY A 636 18.28 -4.39 19.43
N GLY A 637 18.73 -3.16 19.71
CA GLY A 637 20.02 -2.63 19.28
C GLY A 637 19.97 -1.88 17.94
N ASP A 638 21.13 -1.41 17.48
CA ASP A 638 21.25 -0.67 16.23
C ASP A 638 21.43 -1.62 15.05
N SER A 639 20.62 -1.44 14.01
CA SER A 639 20.69 -2.21 12.77
C SER A 639 20.65 -1.33 11.53
N THR A 640 21.30 -1.76 10.45
CA THR A 640 21.24 -1.12 9.13
C THR A 640 20.98 -2.16 8.05
N LEU A 641 19.88 -1.96 7.33
CA LEU A 641 19.57 -2.65 6.08
C LEU A 641 20.31 -1.95 4.94
N TYR A 642 21.09 -2.71 4.17
CA TYR A 642 21.72 -2.27 2.92
C TYR A 642 20.97 -2.90 1.75
N VAL A 643 20.55 -2.08 0.77
CA VAL A 643 19.71 -2.49 -0.35
C VAL A 643 20.44 -2.23 -1.66
N SER A 644 20.54 -3.22 -2.53
CA SER A 644 21.37 -3.17 -3.75
C SER A 644 20.56 -2.98 -5.01
N ALA A 645 20.87 -1.90 -5.72
CA ALA A 645 20.48 -1.68 -7.11
C ALA A 645 21.67 -1.84 -8.08
N ALA A 646 22.77 -2.43 -7.60
CA ALA A 646 23.97 -2.68 -8.38
C ALA A 646 23.83 -3.96 -9.22
N GLY A 647 24.33 -3.93 -10.47
CA GLY A 647 24.44 -5.11 -11.32
C GLY A 647 25.58 -6.07 -10.95
N SER A 648 26.27 -5.84 -9.83
CA SER A 648 27.36 -6.66 -9.31
C SER A 648 27.44 -6.56 -7.79
N THR A 649 27.95 -7.60 -7.14
CA THR A 649 28.24 -7.59 -5.69
C THR A 649 29.05 -6.36 -5.30
N THR A 650 28.59 -5.65 -4.27
CA THR A 650 29.25 -4.44 -3.75
C THR A 650 29.74 -4.70 -2.33
N VAL A 651 30.87 -4.10 -1.95
CA VAL A 651 31.35 -4.10 -0.56
C VAL A 651 31.43 -2.66 -0.07
N LYS A 652 30.75 -2.36 1.04
CA LYS A 652 30.85 -1.09 1.76
C LYS A 652 31.72 -1.28 2.99
N GLU A 653 32.59 -0.32 3.26
CA GLU A 653 33.33 -0.24 4.53
C GLU A 653 32.46 0.49 5.56
N VAL A 654 32.48 0.01 6.80
CA VAL A 654 31.67 0.50 7.91
C VAL A 654 32.50 0.56 9.18
N ASP A 655 32.38 1.67 9.92
CA ASP A 655 32.97 1.79 11.25
C ASP A 655 32.16 0.94 12.23
N ILE A 656 32.83 0.02 12.92
CA ILE A 656 32.22 -0.77 14.00
C ILE A 656 32.38 0.04 15.29
N PRO A 657 31.29 0.38 16.02
CA PRO A 657 31.40 1.12 17.26
C PRO A 657 32.30 0.43 18.30
N ASP A 658 33.04 1.22 19.09
CA ASP A 658 33.92 0.70 20.14
C ASP A 658 33.15 -0.18 21.12
N GLY A 659 33.64 -1.41 21.33
CA GLY A 659 32.98 -2.39 22.20
C GLY A 659 31.82 -3.17 21.56
N CYS A 660 31.50 -2.93 20.28
CA CYS A 660 30.51 -3.71 19.54
C CYS A 660 31.16 -4.77 18.63
N THR A 661 30.36 -5.77 18.27
CA THR A 661 30.62 -6.71 17.19
C THR A 661 29.57 -6.54 16.10
N MET A 662 30.00 -6.72 14.85
CA MET A 662 29.09 -6.74 13.71
C MET A 662 28.58 -8.16 13.47
N VAL A 663 27.28 -8.27 13.22
CA VAL A 663 26.63 -9.44 12.61
C VAL A 663 26.07 -8.99 11.27
N GLN A 664 26.27 -9.76 10.21
CA GLN A 664 25.65 -9.52 8.90
C GLN A 664 24.92 -10.76 8.41
N ARG A 665 23.72 -10.56 7.85
CA ARG A 665 22.93 -11.58 7.14
C ARG A 665 22.70 -11.11 5.71
N GLN A 666 23.25 -11.84 4.75
CA GLN A 666 23.26 -11.46 3.33
C GLN A 666 22.20 -12.24 2.57
N TYR A 667 21.37 -11.53 1.80
CA TYR A 667 20.28 -12.10 1.01
C TYR A 667 20.40 -11.67 -0.45
N ASP A 668 20.01 -12.54 -1.37
CA ASP A 668 19.96 -12.23 -2.80
C ASP A 668 18.65 -11.53 -3.20
N SER A 669 18.44 -11.33 -4.51
CA SER A 669 17.25 -10.66 -5.07
C SER A 669 15.94 -11.45 -4.96
N SER A 670 15.94 -12.58 -4.24
CA SER A 670 14.76 -13.37 -3.86
C SER A 670 14.54 -13.44 -2.33
N GLY A 671 15.39 -12.79 -1.53
CA GLY A 671 15.36 -12.90 -0.07
C GLY A 671 16.00 -14.18 0.48
N GLN A 672 16.60 -14.99 -0.38
CA GLN A 672 17.31 -16.23 -0.02
C GLN A 672 18.73 -15.92 0.51
N PRO A 673 19.23 -16.67 1.51
CA PRO A 673 20.60 -16.50 2.01
C PRO A 673 21.64 -16.72 0.91
N VAL A 674 22.56 -15.78 0.74
CA VAL A 674 23.60 -15.85 -0.32
C VAL A 674 24.47 -17.09 -0.12
N ALA A 675 24.53 -17.96 -1.13
CA ALA A 675 25.25 -19.23 -1.06
C ALA A 675 26.74 -19.03 -0.71
N GLY A 676 27.18 -19.66 0.39
CA GLY A 676 28.56 -19.56 0.89
C GLY A 676 28.87 -18.29 1.68
N ALA A 677 27.94 -17.33 1.79
CA ALA A 677 28.01 -16.31 2.82
C ALA A 677 27.87 -16.97 4.19
N LYS A 678 28.67 -16.51 5.16
CA LYS A 678 28.52 -16.88 6.56
C LYS A 678 27.78 -15.77 7.27
N ASN A 679 26.87 -16.14 8.16
CA ASN A 679 26.34 -15.22 9.16
C ASN A 679 27.48 -14.92 10.14
N ASP A 680 28.27 -13.91 9.78
CA ASP A 680 29.64 -13.70 10.24
C ASP A 680 29.66 -12.92 11.56
N ALA A 681 29.00 -13.50 12.57
CA ALA A 681 28.90 -12.95 13.91
C ALA A 681 30.29 -12.76 14.54
N GLY A 682 30.61 -11.53 14.93
CA GLY A 682 31.91 -11.20 15.52
C GLY A 682 32.97 -10.76 14.50
N THR A 683 32.60 -10.48 13.24
CA THR A 683 33.56 -9.97 12.26
C THR A 683 34.03 -8.55 12.60
N ARG A 684 35.34 -8.41 12.83
CA ARG A 684 36.04 -7.12 13.00
C ARG A 684 36.53 -6.52 11.67
N SER A 685 36.03 -7.02 10.54
CA SER A 685 36.49 -6.62 9.20
C SER A 685 36.01 -5.24 8.78
N GLY A 686 34.95 -4.71 9.39
CA GLY A 686 34.31 -3.46 8.99
C GLY A 686 33.80 -3.47 7.54
N ARG A 687 33.40 -4.64 7.02
CA ARG A 687 33.03 -4.83 5.60
C ARG A 687 31.68 -5.53 5.47
N VAL A 688 30.74 -4.82 4.86
CA VAL A 688 29.40 -5.31 4.51
C VAL A 688 29.41 -5.66 3.03
N THR A 689 29.11 -6.91 2.70
CA THR A 689 28.96 -7.36 1.31
C THR A 689 27.48 -7.44 0.97
N VAL A 690 27.07 -6.87 -0.16
CA VAL A 690 25.67 -6.88 -0.63
C VAL A 690 25.61 -7.49 -2.03
N ALA A 691 24.73 -8.47 -2.21
CA ALA A 691 24.49 -9.14 -3.49
C ALA A 691 23.87 -8.19 -4.54
N PRO A 692 24.03 -8.43 -5.85
CA PRO A 692 23.33 -7.65 -6.88
C PRO A 692 21.81 -7.85 -6.77
N GLY A 693 21.04 -6.75 -6.75
CA GLY A 693 19.57 -6.79 -6.62
C GLY A 693 19.03 -7.30 -5.28
N GLY A 694 19.89 -7.71 -4.34
CA GLY A 694 19.53 -8.22 -3.03
C GLY A 694 19.75 -7.20 -1.91
N PHE A 695 19.78 -7.69 -0.67
CA PHE A 695 19.92 -6.84 0.51
C PHE A 695 20.75 -7.53 1.61
N THR A 696 21.14 -6.76 2.62
CA THR A 696 21.95 -7.29 3.74
C THR A 696 21.57 -6.57 5.02
N MET A 697 21.11 -7.34 6.00
CA MET A 697 20.85 -6.82 7.34
C MET A 697 22.14 -6.86 8.16
N VAL A 698 22.50 -5.74 8.78
CA VAL A 698 23.65 -5.62 9.67
C VAL A 698 23.16 -5.19 11.04
N THR A 699 23.60 -5.85 12.10
CA THR A 699 23.27 -5.49 13.49
C THR A 699 24.55 -5.36 14.30
N PHE A 700 24.61 -4.33 15.14
CA PHE A 700 25.71 -4.12 16.09
C PHE A 700 25.33 -4.66 17.47
N LEU A 701 26.07 -5.66 17.94
CA LEU A 701 25.89 -6.27 19.25
C LEU A 701 26.99 -5.80 20.21
N GLY A 702 26.60 -5.11 21.29
CA GLY A 702 27.52 -4.73 22.36
C GLY A 702 28.06 -5.94 23.14
N HIS A 703 29.27 -5.78 23.70
CA HIS A 703 29.94 -6.75 24.57
C HIS A 703 29.47 -6.71 26.03
#